data_AF-A0A3Q2DBK6-F1
#
_entry.id   AF-A0A3Q2DBK6-F1
#
_cell.length_a   1.000
_cell.length_b   1.000
_cell.length_c   1.000
_cell.angle_alpha   90.00
_cell.angle_beta   90.00
_cell.angle_gamma   90.00
#
_symmetry.space_group_name_H-M   'P 1'
#
loop_
_entity.id
_entity.type
_entity.pdbx_description
1 polymer ?
#
loop_
_entity_poly.entity_id
_entity_poly.type
_entity_poly.pdbx_seq_one_letter_code
_entity_poly.pdbx_strand_id
1 'polypeptide(L)'
;MFVCCCPQQTVFREVDLHSETNNNEHHTSEISVDQLIVRRGQSFKLTLKLVQPFNPGFDQLTMTAETGLFPSEDKGTMSHFGFPDKVLHSGSAKAVWKAELHKSSSPETGVLTLSITPPADTPIGEYKLTAKLQDKEKMLANLSVLFNPWSPDDWVFMPNEAERQEYVMNEQGIIYRGGGNYIVPMSWDYGQFEQGMVEICMKILDRNLKHWINPADDASARSDPIYVSRVVSAMINSSDEGGVVTGNWSSNFNGGVPPTHWNGSYAILKQWYKTYYQSVKYGQCWVFAGVMCSVMRLLGIPCRVVTNFQSAHDTNKNLTIDNYFDYNGVRETATNDSIWNFHVWVEGWMRRPDLADDGKYDGWQVVDPTPQERSDGLFCCGPASVAAILNGETDLKYDVPFVFAEVNADAVYWLVRKNGSKLKIFSDTDTVGQYISTKSVGSNKRMDITNTYKHREGTAKERNVFRYALDKIQNGDMLIRNAAGTDGEFVSRTLERSHDAPGTDIVASSAPQPQLLIRFEEVSKPENGKDVSLKMILSNDSSFTRTFSVNISVQAMKYTGQPAGNIQTEVTEQKMLPGKDLVIPILVPFSTYHKYMIQSKTMAVSAVVTDLQNEYNTYLAAHRVVLANPPISITVSGESRVNEEMTAEMVFMNPVNETLRNCSLSLSGSGLIIGEETVK
;
A
#
# COMPACT_ATOMS: atom_id res chain seq x y z
N MET A 1 54.68 -47.40 -15.20
CA MET A 1 54.07 -46.66 -16.32
C MET A 1 53.19 -45.58 -15.67
N PHE A 2 53.75 -44.39 -15.44
CA PHE A 2 53.00 -43.27 -14.85
C PHE A 2 52.11 -42.70 -15.96
N VAL A 3 50.80 -42.84 -15.79
CA VAL A 3 49.82 -42.17 -16.64
C VAL A 3 49.92 -40.67 -16.31
N CYS A 4 50.50 -39.92 -17.23
CA CYS A 4 50.53 -38.48 -17.18
C CYS A 4 49.10 -37.98 -17.39
N CYS A 5 48.41 -37.57 -16.31
CA CYS A 5 47.17 -36.81 -16.43
C CYS A 5 47.50 -35.47 -17.08
N CYS A 6 47.24 -35.33 -18.39
CA CYS A 6 47.17 -34.01 -19.01
C CYS A 6 46.14 -33.17 -18.24
N PRO A 7 46.46 -31.93 -17.84
CA PRO A 7 45.44 -31.02 -17.35
C PRO A 7 44.42 -30.82 -18.47
N GLN A 8 43.12 -30.99 -18.15
CA GLN A 8 42.05 -30.72 -19.10
C GLN A 8 42.16 -29.26 -19.55
N GLN A 9 42.62 -29.03 -20.78
CA GLN A 9 42.68 -27.70 -21.39
C GLN A 9 41.27 -27.10 -21.43
N THR A 10 41.11 -25.90 -20.86
CA THR A 10 39.84 -25.18 -20.84
C THR A 10 39.62 -24.52 -22.21
N VAL A 11 38.53 -24.87 -22.89
CA VAL A 11 38.21 -24.29 -24.22
C VAL A 11 37.86 -22.79 -24.12
N PHE A 12 37.40 -22.37 -22.95
CA PHE A 12 37.01 -20.99 -22.66
C PHE A 12 38.13 -20.22 -21.92
N ARG A 13 38.76 -19.28 -22.61
CA ARG A 13 39.84 -18.44 -22.07
C ARG A 13 39.31 -17.32 -21.17
N GLU A 14 38.33 -16.56 -21.64
CA GLU A 14 37.84 -15.35 -20.98
C GLU A 14 36.33 -15.19 -21.19
N VAL A 15 35.67 -14.58 -20.21
CA VAL A 15 34.26 -14.18 -20.28
C VAL A 15 34.21 -12.71 -19.92
N ASP A 16 33.64 -11.91 -20.81
CA ASP A 16 33.37 -10.50 -20.58
C ASP A 16 31.85 -10.30 -20.63
N LEU A 17 31.29 -9.87 -19.50
CA LEU A 17 29.85 -9.72 -19.31
C LEU A 17 29.33 -8.37 -19.76
N HIS A 18 30.20 -7.41 -20.14
CA HIS A 18 29.78 -6.05 -20.51
C HIS A 18 28.85 -5.41 -19.46
N SER A 19 29.04 -5.70 -18.16
CA SER A 19 28.08 -5.38 -17.08
C SER A 19 27.67 -3.91 -17.08
N GLU A 20 28.62 -2.98 -17.13
CA GLU A 20 28.32 -1.54 -17.16
C GLU A 20 27.46 -1.13 -18.36
N THR A 21 27.81 -1.61 -19.57
CA THR A 21 27.04 -1.29 -20.78
C THR A 21 25.66 -1.90 -20.74
N ASN A 22 25.56 -3.18 -20.39
CA ASN A 22 24.29 -3.88 -20.27
C ASN A 22 23.40 -3.22 -19.22
N ASN A 23 23.92 -2.92 -18.02
CA ASN A 23 23.12 -2.33 -16.97
C ASN A 23 22.64 -0.92 -17.32
N ASN A 24 23.45 -0.14 -18.06
CA ASN A 24 22.99 1.14 -18.61
C ASN A 24 21.83 0.96 -19.59
N GLU A 25 21.94 0.00 -20.53
CA GLU A 25 20.89 -0.31 -21.51
C GLU A 25 19.63 -0.90 -20.87
N HIS A 26 19.77 -1.62 -19.76
CA HIS A 26 18.68 -2.23 -19.00
C HIS A 26 18.11 -1.33 -17.90
N HIS A 27 18.60 -0.10 -17.74
CA HIS A 27 18.17 0.83 -16.70
C HIS A 27 18.32 0.24 -15.28
N THR A 28 19.50 -0.32 -15.01
CA THR A 28 19.91 -0.96 -13.75
C THR A 28 21.27 -0.50 -13.25
N SER A 29 21.90 0.49 -13.91
CA SER A 29 23.23 1.00 -13.54
C SER A 29 23.28 1.73 -12.20
N GLU A 30 22.16 2.33 -11.77
CA GLU A 30 22.03 2.91 -10.42
C GLU A 30 22.11 1.83 -9.33
N ILE A 31 21.74 0.58 -9.63
CA ILE A 31 21.82 -0.54 -8.67
C ILE A 31 23.26 -1.05 -8.57
N SER A 32 23.90 -1.28 -9.73
CA SER A 32 25.28 -1.75 -9.81
C SER A 32 25.84 -1.52 -11.21
N VAL A 33 27.16 -1.34 -11.30
CA VAL A 33 27.92 -1.39 -12.57
C VAL A 33 28.80 -2.64 -12.67
N ASP A 34 28.98 -3.36 -11.55
CA ASP A 34 29.85 -4.54 -11.46
C ASP A 34 29.06 -5.86 -11.65
N GLN A 35 27.91 -5.97 -10.98
CA GLN A 35 27.03 -7.14 -11.08
C GLN A 35 26.15 -7.03 -12.33
N LEU A 36 26.01 -8.09 -13.10
CA LEU A 36 25.12 -8.10 -14.27
C LEU A 36 23.65 -8.21 -13.82
N ILE A 37 22.88 -7.15 -14.03
CA ILE A 37 21.47 -7.07 -13.65
C ILE A 37 20.70 -6.66 -14.89
N VAL A 38 19.86 -7.57 -15.38
CA VAL A 38 19.12 -7.40 -16.64
C VAL A 38 17.63 -7.42 -16.40
N ARG A 39 16.87 -6.94 -17.37
CA ARG A 39 15.41 -7.00 -17.38
C ARG A 39 14.96 -7.99 -18.45
N ARG A 40 13.97 -8.81 -18.13
CA ARG A 40 13.42 -9.81 -19.05
C ARG A 40 12.85 -9.18 -20.32
N GLY A 41 12.76 -9.94 -21.40
CA GLY A 41 12.27 -9.44 -22.70
C GLY A 41 13.22 -8.46 -23.42
N GLN A 42 14.44 -8.27 -22.93
CA GLN A 42 15.46 -7.43 -23.56
C GLN A 42 16.79 -8.19 -23.62
N SER A 43 17.52 -8.02 -24.72
CA SER A 43 18.80 -8.69 -24.94
C SER A 43 19.95 -8.02 -24.19
N PHE A 44 20.88 -8.80 -23.66
CA PHE A 44 22.16 -8.33 -23.12
C PHE A 44 23.33 -8.96 -23.87
N LYS A 45 24.48 -8.27 -23.86
CA LYS A 45 25.68 -8.66 -24.57
C LYS A 45 26.63 -9.47 -23.69
N LEU A 46 27.21 -10.54 -24.23
CA LEU A 46 28.23 -11.33 -23.57
C LEU A 46 29.32 -11.73 -24.57
N THR A 47 30.60 -11.59 -24.21
CA THR A 47 31.72 -12.00 -25.07
C THR A 47 32.48 -13.17 -24.46
N LEU A 48 32.59 -14.26 -25.21
CA LEU A 48 33.43 -15.42 -24.92
C LEU A 48 34.68 -15.38 -25.78
N LYS A 49 35.85 -15.43 -25.15
CA LYS A 49 37.10 -15.70 -25.86
C LYS A 49 37.47 -17.17 -25.68
N LEU A 50 37.50 -17.90 -26.78
CA LEU A 50 37.88 -19.30 -26.84
C LEU A 50 39.38 -19.44 -27.14
N VAL A 51 39.93 -20.61 -26.80
CA VAL A 51 41.32 -20.95 -27.11
C VAL A 51 41.51 -21.28 -28.60
N GLN A 52 40.45 -21.70 -29.27
CA GLN A 52 40.43 -22.12 -30.67
C GLN A 52 39.32 -21.40 -31.45
N PRO A 53 39.40 -21.35 -32.78
CA PRO A 53 38.33 -20.85 -33.63
C PRO A 53 37.01 -21.60 -33.38
N PHE A 54 35.89 -20.92 -33.59
CA PHE A 54 34.54 -21.50 -33.55
C PHE A 54 33.97 -21.53 -34.96
N ASN A 55 33.57 -22.71 -35.44
CA ASN A 55 32.94 -22.88 -36.73
C ASN A 55 31.44 -23.18 -36.56
N PRO A 56 30.53 -22.23 -36.83
CA PRO A 56 29.08 -22.43 -36.66
C PRO A 56 28.49 -23.57 -37.52
N GLY A 57 29.21 -24.05 -38.53
CA GLY A 57 28.80 -25.21 -39.33
C GLY A 57 28.94 -26.54 -38.58
N PHE A 58 29.92 -26.66 -37.68
CA PHE A 58 30.28 -27.90 -36.98
C PHE A 58 30.17 -27.80 -35.46
N ASP A 59 30.53 -26.66 -34.90
CA ASP A 59 30.50 -26.39 -33.47
C ASP A 59 29.11 -25.91 -33.03
N GLN A 60 28.73 -26.30 -31.83
CA GLN A 60 27.53 -25.83 -31.15
C GLN A 60 27.91 -25.41 -29.73
N LEU A 61 27.66 -24.15 -29.42
CA LEU A 61 27.73 -23.63 -28.07
C LEU A 61 26.33 -23.77 -27.46
N THR A 62 26.22 -24.59 -26.43
CA THR A 62 24.99 -24.72 -25.63
C THR A 62 25.16 -23.94 -24.35
N MET A 63 24.15 -23.19 -23.95
CA MET A 63 24.06 -22.46 -22.70
C MET A 63 22.86 -22.94 -21.91
N THR A 64 22.98 -22.85 -20.60
CA THR A 64 21.93 -23.22 -19.65
C THR A 64 21.76 -22.07 -18.66
N ALA A 65 20.56 -21.50 -18.60
CA ALA A 65 20.16 -20.53 -17.58
C ALA A 65 19.24 -21.23 -16.56
N GLU A 66 19.57 -21.17 -15.27
CA GLU A 66 18.85 -21.82 -14.17
C GLU A 66 18.54 -20.84 -13.03
N THR A 67 17.32 -20.88 -12.50
CA THR A 67 16.92 -20.18 -11.26
C THR A 67 16.13 -21.09 -10.32
N GLY A 68 16.12 -20.75 -9.04
CA GLY A 68 15.45 -21.52 -7.98
C GLY A 68 16.17 -22.82 -7.59
N LEU A 69 15.64 -23.49 -6.57
CA LEU A 69 16.24 -24.70 -5.99
C LEU A 69 16.04 -25.96 -6.85
N PHE A 70 14.98 -25.98 -7.66
CA PHE A 70 14.61 -27.11 -8.52
C PHE A 70 14.31 -26.62 -9.95
N PRO A 71 15.34 -26.23 -10.72
CA PRO A 71 15.19 -25.72 -12.08
C PRO A 71 14.54 -26.76 -13.01
N SER A 72 13.66 -26.32 -13.91
CA SER A 72 12.96 -27.18 -14.87
C SER A 72 12.52 -26.38 -16.10
N GLU A 73 12.68 -26.99 -17.29
CA GLU A 73 12.20 -26.39 -18.55
C GLU A 73 10.68 -26.20 -18.56
N ASP A 74 9.92 -27.17 -18.05
CA ASP A 74 8.45 -27.13 -18.04
C ASP A 74 7.89 -26.04 -17.12
N LYS A 75 8.71 -25.60 -16.15
CA LYS A 75 8.42 -24.51 -15.21
C LYS A 75 9.04 -23.17 -15.64
N GLY A 76 9.79 -23.13 -16.75
CA GLY A 76 10.49 -21.93 -17.20
C GLY A 76 11.61 -21.45 -16.27
N THR A 77 11.97 -22.24 -15.25
CA THR A 77 13.07 -21.94 -14.33
C THR A 77 14.41 -22.50 -14.79
N MET A 78 14.41 -23.28 -15.87
CA MET A 78 15.60 -23.69 -16.61
C MET A 78 15.37 -23.47 -18.10
N SER A 79 16.36 -22.95 -18.81
CA SER A 79 16.36 -22.88 -20.26
C SER A 79 17.71 -23.36 -20.79
N HIS A 80 17.67 -24.39 -21.62
CA HIS A 80 18.77 -24.67 -22.55
C HIS A 80 18.58 -23.81 -23.78
N PHE A 81 19.65 -23.28 -24.36
CA PHE A 81 19.64 -22.48 -25.59
C PHE A 81 21.06 -22.41 -26.14
N GLY A 82 21.31 -21.80 -27.30
CA GLY A 82 22.66 -21.80 -27.83
C GLY A 82 22.83 -21.17 -29.19
N PHE A 83 24.07 -21.23 -29.68
CA PHE A 83 24.42 -20.80 -31.03
C PHE A 83 25.28 -21.85 -31.74
N PRO A 84 24.95 -22.23 -33.01
CA PRO A 84 23.71 -21.90 -33.71
C PRO A 84 22.47 -22.45 -32.99
N ASP A 85 21.30 -21.89 -33.31
CA ASP A 85 20.01 -22.27 -32.72
C ASP A 85 19.56 -23.67 -33.18
N LYS A 86 20.18 -24.68 -32.59
CA LYS A 86 19.99 -26.12 -32.85
C LYS A 86 19.79 -26.91 -31.56
N VAL A 87 19.65 -26.23 -30.43
CA VAL A 87 19.48 -26.88 -29.13
C VAL A 87 18.04 -27.41 -29.07
N LEU A 88 17.87 -28.66 -28.67
CA LEU A 88 16.54 -29.26 -28.53
C LEU A 88 16.03 -28.97 -27.12
N HIS A 89 14.72 -28.69 -27.02
CA HIS A 89 14.02 -28.44 -25.77
C HIS A 89 12.91 -29.46 -25.57
N SER A 90 12.44 -29.62 -24.33
CA SER A 90 11.20 -30.34 -24.07
C SER A 90 10.03 -29.67 -24.83
N GLY A 91 9.04 -30.46 -25.27
CA GLY A 91 7.85 -29.92 -25.95
C GLY A 91 6.97 -29.04 -25.05
N SER A 92 7.21 -29.07 -23.74
CA SER A 92 6.51 -28.30 -22.70
C SER A 92 7.37 -27.17 -22.13
N ALA A 93 8.57 -26.94 -22.68
CA ALA A 93 9.49 -25.91 -22.22
C ALA A 93 8.84 -24.52 -22.26
N LYS A 94 9.00 -23.76 -21.19
CA LYS A 94 8.54 -22.38 -21.05
C LYS A 94 9.73 -21.45 -20.96
N ALA A 95 9.50 -20.15 -21.23
CA ALA A 95 10.51 -19.11 -21.13
C ALA A 95 11.86 -19.50 -21.77
N VAL A 96 11.85 -19.97 -23.03
CA VAL A 96 13.06 -20.38 -23.74
C VAL A 96 13.88 -19.15 -24.15
N TRP A 97 15.11 -19.06 -23.64
CA TRP A 97 16.05 -17.98 -23.93
C TRP A 97 16.61 -18.13 -25.34
N LYS A 98 17.10 -17.03 -25.91
CA LYS A 98 17.72 -17.03 -27.24
C LYS A 98 19.14 -16.49 -27.19
N ALA A 99 20.00 -17.00 -28.07
CA ALA A 99 21.35 -16.49 -28.28
C ALA A 99 21.63 -16.27 -29.76
N GLU A 100 22.03 -15.06 -30.09
CA GLU A 100 22.35 -14.66 -31.47
C GLU A 100 23.79 -14.15 -31.55
N LEU A 101 24.45 -14.43 -32.67
CA LEU A 101 25.81 -13.94 -32.89
C LEU A 101 25.77 -12.44 -33.22
N HIS A 102 26.40 -11.63 -32.37
CA HIS A 102 26.52 -10.21 -32.60
C HIS A 102 27.53 -9.90 -33.71
N LYS A 103 27.32 -8.80 -34.43
CA LYS A 103 28.16 -8.37 -35.58
C LYS A 103 29.64 -8.14 -35.24
N SER A 104 29.95 -7.89 -33.98
CA SER A 104 31.33 -7.71 -33.49
C SER A 104 32.07 -9.02 -33.22
N SER A 105 31.43 -10.16 -33.43
CA SER A 105 32.07 -11.47 -33.26
C SER A 105 33.12 -11.71 -34.34
N SER A 106 34.15 -12.46 -33.97
CA SER A 106 35.17 -12.99 -34.88
C SER A 106 35.39 -14.47 -34.55
N PRO A 107 34.45 -15.35 -34.96
CA PRO A 107 34.51 -16.78 -34.66
C PRO A 107 35.82 -17.43 -35.13
N GLU A 108 36.38 -17.00 -36.26
CA GLU A 108 37.65 -17.45 -36.82
C GLU A 108 38.86 -17.18 -35.92
N THR A 109 38.78 -16.19 -35.03
CA THR A 109 39.81 -15.91 -34.00
C THR A 109 39.40 -16.41 -32.61
N GLY A 110 38.29 -17.16 -32.52
CA GLY A 110 37.75 -17.67 -31.26
C GLY A 110 37.04 -16.61 -30.41
N VAL A 111 36.65 -15.46 -30.96
CA VAL A 111 35.93 -14.41 -30.21
C VAL A 111 34.45 -14.46 -30.58
N LEU A 112 33.60 -14.87 -29.64
CA LEU A 112 32.16 -14.94 -29.82
C LEU A 112 31.49 -13.87 -28.96
N THR A 113 30.95 -12.84 -29.59
CA THR A 113 30.06 -11.89 -28.94
C THR A 113 28.62 -12.31 -29.19
N LEU A 114 27.88 -12.60 -28.13
CA LEU A 114 26.51 -13.07 -28.18
C LEU A 114 25.57 -11.98 -27.68
N SER A 115 24.42 -11.90 -28.33
CA SER A 115 23.23 -11.20 -27.82
C SER A 115 22.32 -12.27 -27.20
N ILE A 116 22.15 -12.24 -25.88
CA ILE A 116 21.37 -13.22 -25.12
C ILE A 116 20.07 -12.57 -24.69
N THR A 117 18.93 -13.19 -25.01
CA THR A 117 17.59 -12.63 -24.73
C THR A 117 16.77 -13.57 -23.85
N PRO A 118 16.54 -13.25 -22.56
CA PRO A 118 15.45 -13.83 -21.79
C PRO A 118 14.10 -13.37 -22.36
N PRO A 119 13.11 -14.25 -22.60
CA PRO A 119 11.78 -13.82 -23.04
C PRO A 119 11.05 -13.02 -21.95
N ALA A 120 10.01 -12.27 -22.33
CA ALA A 120 9.27 -11.39 -21.42
C ALA A 120 8.47 -12.11 -20.32
N ASP A 121 8.28 -13.43 -20.44
CA ASP A 121 7.64 -14.30 -19.44
C ASP A 121 8.66 -15.04 -18.55
N THR A 122 9.95 -14.71 -18.64
CA THR A 122 10.98 -15.29 -17.78
C THR A 122 10.68 -15.00 -16.30
N PRO A 123 10.73 -16.00 -15.39
CA PRO A 123 10.66 -15.76 -13.95
C PRO A 123 11.72 -14.77 -13.48
N ILE A 124 11.35 -13.81 -12.64
CA ILE A 124 12.36 -12.93 -12.04
C ILE A 124 13.12 -13.67 -10.93
N GLY A 125 14.40 -13.34 -10.75
CA GLY A 125 15.24 -14.01 -9.74
C GLY A 125 16.73 -13.93 -10.02
N GLU A 126 17.49 -14.63 -9.18
CA GLU A 126 18.92 -14.89 -9.41
C GLU A 126 19.08 -16.09 -10.34
N TYR A 127 19.88 -15.94 -11.38
CA TYR A 127 20.17 -16.95 -12.38
C TYR A 127 21.63 -17.34 -12.36
N LYS A 128 21.89 -18.63 -12.56
CA LYS A 128 23.19 -19.16 -12.95
C LYS A 128 23.19 -19.41 -14.45
N LEU A 129 24.17 -18.85 -15.15
CA LEU A 129 24.38 -19.06 -16.58
C LEU A 129 25.64 -19.92 -16.79
N THR A 130 25.49 -21.09 -17.40
CA THR A 130 26.61 -21.94 -17.82
C THR A 130 26.66 -22.09 -19.32
N ALA A 131 27.85 -22.37 -19.85
CA ALA A 131 28.05 -22.70 -21.25
C ALA A 131 28.82 -24.01 -21.38
N LYS A 132 28.44 -24.79 -22.39
CA LYS A 132 29.05 -26.04 -22.79
C LYS A 132 29.43 -25.97 -24.26
N LEU A 133 30.68 -26.29 -24.55
CA LEU A 133 31.20 -26.47 -25.90
C LEU A 133 31.93 -27.81 -25.92
N GLN A 134 31.43 -28.75 -26.75
CA GLN A 134 31.85 -30.16 -26.72
C GLN A 134 31.65 -30.75 -25.30
N ASP A 135 32.66 -31.40 -24.72
CA ASP A 135 32.60 -31.97 -23.36
C ASP A 135 33.10 -31.01 -22.27
N LYS A 136 33.27 -29.73 -22.60
CA LYS A 136 33.78 -28.72 -21.66
C LYS A 136 32.68 -27.76 -21.26
N GLU A 137 32.47 -27.65 -19.96
CA GLU A 137 31.51 -26.73 -19.35
C GLU A 137 32.25 -25.61 -18.59
N LYS A 138 31.66 -24.41 -18.57
CA LYS A 138 32.12 -23.27 -17.78
C LYS A 138 30.94 -22.45 -17.26
N MET A 139 31.00 -22.03 -16.01
CA MET A 139 30.10 -21.02 -15.48
C MET A 139 30.46 -19.65 -16.06
N LEU A 140 29.49 -18.99 -16.68
CA LEU A 140 29.67 -17.70 -17.33
C LEU A 140 29.36 -16.54 -16.38
N ALA A 141 28.22 -16.59 -15.70
CA ALA A 141 27.73 -15.51 -14.85
C ALA A 141 26.79 -16.03 -13.76
N ASN A 142 26.76 -15.29 -12.65
CA ASN A 142 25.56 -15.17 -11.83
C ASN A 142 24.96 -13.81 -12.19
N LEU A 143 23.68 -13.77 -12.53
CA LEU A 143 22.98 -12.56 -12.94
C LEU A 143 21.62 -12.46 -12.27
N SER A 144 21.09 -11.25 -12.14
CA SER A 144 19.71 -11.05 -11.68
C SER A 144 18.84 -10.65 -12.85
N VAL A 145 17.65 -11.26 -12.97
CA VAL A 145 16.64 -10.93 -13.96
C VAL A 145 15.46 -10.26 -13.25
N LEU A 146 15.10 -9.06 -13.69
CA LEU A 146 14.00 -8.24 -13.15
C LEU A 146 12.87 -8.09 -14.17
N PHE A 147 11.72 -7.59 -13.72
CA PHE A 147 10.63 -7.17 -14.60
C PHE A 147 11.06 -5.99 -15.48
N ASN A 148 10.43 -5.85 -16.66
CA ASN A 148 10.81 -4.87 -17.66
C ASN A 148 9.69 -3.88 -18.01
N PRO A 149 9.61 -2.73 -17.33
CA PRO A 149 8.60 -1.73 -17.65
C PRO A 149 8.88 -0.95 -18.94
N TRP A 150 10.01 -1.17 -19.61
CA TRP A 150 10.35 -0.61 -20.93
C TRP A 150 9.99 -1.55 -22.10
N SER A 151 9.71 -2.83 -21.83
CA SER A 151 9.38 -3.79 -22.89
C SER A 151 7.87 -3.89 -23.12
N PRO A 152 7.35 -3.59 -24.33
CA PRO A 152 5.92 -3.71 -24.65
C PRO A 152 5.34 -5.12 -24.49
N ASP A 153 6.20 -6.14 -24.51
CA ASP A 153 5.80 -7.54 -24.36
C ASP A 153 5.67 -7.96 -22.88
N ASP A 154 6.18 -7.15 -21.94
CA ASP A 154 6.08 -7.42 -20.51
C ASP A 154 4.76 -6.89 -19.93
N TRP A 155 4.16 -7.63 -19.02
CA TRP A 155 2.92 -7.24 -18.35
C TRP A 155 3.07 -6.03 -17.45
N VAL A 156 4.28 -5.61 -17.10
CA VAL A 156 4.53 -4.36 -16.35
C VAL A 156 4.85 -3.16 -17.24
N PHE A 157 4.72 -3.29 -18.56
CA PHE A 157 5.03 -2.23 -19.51
C PHE A 157 4.28 -0.94 -19.18
N MET A 158 5.02 0.14 -18.97
CA MET A 158 4.48 1.47 -18.73
C MET A 158 4.94 2.38 -19.87
N PRO A 159 4.08 2.79 -20.81
CA PRO A 159 4.53 3.43 -22.05
C PRO A 159 5.14 4.83 -21.86
N ASN A 160 4.71 5.56 -20.82
CA ASN A 160 5.15 6.94 -20.58
C ASN A 160 6.52 6.98 -19.88
N GLU A 161 7.49 7.65 -20.50
CA GLU A 161 8.85 7.76 -19.96
C GLU A 161 8.91 8.52 -18.63
N ALA A 162 8.20 9.64 -18.48
CA ALA A 162 8.20 10.40 -17.23
C ALA A 162 7.60 9.59 -16.08
N GLU A 163 6.57 8.78 -16.36
CA GLU A 163 5.99 7.87 -15.37
C GLU A 163 6.96 6.74 -15.00
N ARG A 164 7.70 6.15 -15.95
CA ARG A 164 8.77 5.18 -15.64
C ARG A 164 9.85 5.79 -14.73
N GLN A 165 10.25 7.03 -15.01
CA GLN A 165 11.21 7.73 -14.17
C GLN A 165 10.67 7.95 -12.75
N GLU A 166 9.39 8.32 -12.58
CA GLU A 166 8.81 8.52 -11.24
C GLU A 166 8.51 7.22 -10.49
N TYR A 167 8.01 6.20 -11.18
CA TYR A 167 7.42 5.00 -10.58
C TYR A 167 8.35 3.80 -10.55
N VAL A 168 9.55 3.91 -11.13
CA VAL A 168 10.61 2.88 -11.08
C VAL A 168 11.92 3.49 -10.59
N MET A 169 12.39 4.58 -11.22
CA MET A 169 13.74 5.10 -10.99
C MET A 169 13.85 6.06 -9.81
N ASN A 170 12.81 6.84 -9.51
CA ASN A 170 12.90 7.83 -8.44
C ASN A 170 12.92 7.16 -7.05
N GLU A 171 13.90 7.48 -6.21
CA GLU A 171 14.01 6.97 -4.83
C GLU A 171 13.35 7.90 -3.80
N GLN A 172 13.01 9.13 -4.20
CA GLN A 172 12.45 10.15 -3.31
C GLN A 172 10.92 10.21 -3.42
N GLY A 173 10.24 9.75 -2.38
CA GLY A 173 8.79 9.71 -2.24
C GLY A 173 8.19 10.82 -1.38
N ILE A 174 6.88 11.00 -1.53
CA ILE A 174 6.03 11.78 -0.63
C ILE A 174 4.83 10.92 -0.26
N ILE A 175 4.64 10.67 1.04
CA ILE A 175 3.46 10.01 1.58
C ILE A 175 2.60 11.05 2.28
N TYR A 176 1.30 11.09 1.96
CA TYR A 176 0.39 12.05 2.58
C TYR A 176 -0.17 11.46 3.88
N ARG A 177 -0.30 12.31 4.91
CA ARG A 177 -0.83 11.94 6.23
C ARG A 177 -1.72 13.06 6.76
N GLY A 178 -2.32 12.86 7.94
CA GLY A 178 -3.11 13.87 8.63
C GLY A 178 -4.61 13.56 8.57
N GLY A 179 -5.41 14.50 8.07
CA GLY A 179 -6.84 14.28 7.79
C GLY A 179 -7.27 15.06 6.56
N GLY A 180 -8.47 14.82 6.04
CA GLY A 180 -8.93 15.41 4.77
C GLY A 180 -8.82 16.94 4.70
N ASN A 181 -9.06 17.65 5.81
CA ASN A 181 -8.94 19.11 5.87
C ASN A 181 -7.49 19.59 6.11
N TYR A 182 -6.61 18.70 6.55
CA TYR A 182 -5.24 18.99 6.99
C TYR A 182 -4.28 17.93 6.48
N ILE A 183 -4.15 17.86 5.15
CA ILE A 183 -3.24 16.94 4.46
C ILE A 183 -1.81 17.47 4.60
N VAL A 184 -0.93 16.63 5.14
CA VAL A 184 0.48 16.96 5.36
C VAL A 184 1.36 16.00 4.57
N PRO A 185 2.31 16.49 3.75
CA PRO A 185 3.27 15.63 3.10
C PRO A 185 4.32 15.14 4.10
N MET A 186 4.76 13.90 3.93
CA MET A 186 5.92 13.31 4.59
C MET A 186 6.87 12.82 3.51
N SER A 187 8.10 13.31 3.50
CA SER A 187 9.15 12.73 2.67
C SER A 187 9.42 11.29 3.08
N TRP A 188 9.58 10.42 2.10
CA TRP A 188 9.95 9.02 2.31
C TRP A 188 11.07 8.63 1.36
N ASP A 189 12.15 8.12 1.91
CA ASP A 189 13.29 7.63 1.13
C ASP A 189 13.14 6.13 0.85
N TYR A 190 12.85 5.77 -0.40
CA TYR A 190 12.67 4.38 -0.78
C TYR A 190 14.01 3.63 -0.80
N GLY A 191 15.10 4.28 -1.24
CA GLY A 191 16.45 3.72 -1.26
C GLY A 191 16.52 2.36 -1.96
N GLN A 192 15.78 2.15 -3.06
CA GLN A 192 15.75 0.87 -3.76
C GLN A 192 17.10 0.52 -4.41
N PHE A 193 17.98 1.48 -4.66
CA PHE A 193 19.29 1.27 -5.30
C PHE A 193 20.44 1.21 -4.29
N GLU A 194 20.14 1.34 -3.00
CA GLU A 194 21.13 1.19 -1.94
C GLU A 194 21.79 -0.19 -1.94
N GLN A 195 23.03 -0.25 -1.44
CA GLN A 195 23.84 -1.45 -1.47
C GLN A 195 23.14 -2.66 -0.83
N GLY A 196 23.10 -3.77 -1.56
CA GLY A 196 22.55 -5.06 -1.14
C GLY A 196 21.04 -5.20 -1.33
N MET A 197 20.36 -4.20 -1.90
CA MET A 197 18.91 -4.25 -2.08
C MET A 197 18.43 -5.39 -2.97
N VAL A 198 19.19 -5.77 -4.01
CA VAL A 198 18.88 -6.94 -4.86
C VAL A 198 18.80 -8.20 -4.00
N GLU A 199 19.84 -8.48 -3.23
CA GLU A 199 19.91 -9.67 -2.38
C GLU A 199 18.78 -9.68 -1.34
N ILE A 200 18.48 -8.52 -0.74
CA ILE A 200 17.39 -8.38 0.23
C ILE A 200 16.04 -8.70 -0.40
N CYS A 201 15.74 -8.14 -1.57
CA CYS A 201 14.45 -8.34 -2.23
C CYS A 201 14.31 -9.77 -2.76
N MET A 202 15.39 -10.39 -3.24
CA MET A 202 15.37 -11.82 -3.61
C MET A 202 15.11 -12.70 -2.37
N LYS A 203 15.68 -12.36 -1.21
CA LYS A 203 15.35 -13.05 0.05
C LYS A 203 13.92 -12.84 0.52
N ILE A 204 13.31 -11.69 0.26
CA ILE A 204 11.87 -11.53 0.54
C ILE A 204 11.05 -12.56 -0.24
N LEU A 205 11.38 -12.80 -1.52
CA LEU A 205 10.72 -13.83 -2.32
C LEU A 205 11.03 -15.25 -1.82
N ASP A 206 12.28 -15.57 -1.44
CA ASP A 206 12.64 -16.92 -0.98
C ASP A 206 12.12 -17.27 0.43
N ARG A 207 11.75 -16.26 1.23
CA ARG A 207 11.33 -16.45 2.63
C ARG A 207 9.82 -16.57 2.79
N ASN A 208 9.07 -16.51 1.70
CA ASN A 208 7.61 -16.57 1.74
C ASN A 208 7.08 -18.00 1.96
N LEU A 209 5.88 -18.11 2.54
CA LEU A 209 5.26 -19.40 2.89
C LEU A 209 5.09 -20.31 1.67
N LYS A 210 4.73 -19.76 0.50
CA LYS A 210 4.56 -20.55 -0.73
C LYS A 210 5.89 -21.14 -1.20
N HIS A 211 6.99 -20.40 -1.05
CA HIS A 211 8.34 -20.91 -1.32
C HIS A 211 8.71 -22.06 -0.36
N TRP A 212 8.37 -21.94 0.92
CA TRP A 212 8.64 -23.01 1.89
C TRP A 212 7.85 -24.28 1.58
N ILE A 213 6.59 -24.16 1.16
CA ILE A 213 5.72 -25.29 0.81
C ILE A 213 6.16 -25.96 -0.50
N ASN A 214 6.37 -25.17 -1.55
CA ASN A 214 6.76 -25.68 -2.86
C ASN A 214 7.65 -24.67 -3.60
N PRO A 215 8.98 -24.72 -3.36
CA PRO A 215 9.92 -23.74 -3.90
C PRO A 215 10.03 -23.78 -5.43
N ALA A 216 9.71 -24.93 -6.04
CA ALA A 216 9.74 -25.08 -7.49
C ALA A 216 8.56 -24.35 -8.17
N ASP A 217 7.35 -24.46 -7.61
CA ASP A 217 6.18 -23.75 -8.13
C ASP A 217 6.22 -22.26 -7.80
N ASP A 218 6.73 -21.88 -6.62
CA ASP A 218 6.97 -20.48 -6.27
C ASP A 218 7.94 -19.82 -7.26
N ALA A 219 9.11 -20.43 -7.52
CA ALA A 219 10.09 -19.89 -8.46
C ALA A 219 9.52 -19.76 -9.89
N SER A 220 8.72 -20.73 -10.34
CA SER A 220 8.01 -20.67 -11.63
C SER A 220 7.01 -19.50 -11.69
N ALA A 221 6.23 -19.31 -10.62
CA ALA A 221 5.20 -18.28 -10.54
C ALA A 221 5.75 -16.85 -10.45
N ARG A 222 7.05 -16.67 -10.17
CA ARG A 222 7.74 -15.36 -10.23
C ARG A 222 7.82 -14.78 -11.65
N SER A 223 7.32 -15.48 -12.67
CA SER A 223 7.06 -14.93 -14.01
C SER A 223 5.86 -13.99 -14.05
N ASP A 224 4.99 -14.04 -13.05
CA ASP A 224 3.73 -13.28 -13.02
C ASP A 224 3.79 -12.11 -12.01
N PRO A 225 3.68 -10.84 -12.45
CA PRO A 225 3.66 -9.69 -11.55
C PRO A 225 2.45 -9.69 -10.59
N ILE A 226 1.33 -10.34 -10.94
CA ILE A 226 0.16 -10.51 -10.07
C ILE A 226 0.55 -11.36 -8.86
N TYR A 227 1.20 -12.50 -9.12
CA TYR A 227 1.69 -13.41 -8.09
C TYR A 227 2.73 -12.72 -7.21
N VAL A 228 3.74 -12.08 -7.81
CA VAL A 228 4.82 -11.41 -7.08
C VAL A 228 4.27 -10.30 -6.19
N SER A 229 3.33 -9.48 -6.69
CA SER A 229 2.71 -8.41 -5.90
C SER A 229 2.02 -8.94 -4.65
N ARG A 230 1.29 -10.06 -4.77
CA ARG A 230 0.60 -10.71 -3.66
C ARG A 230 1.57 -11.34 -2.66
N VAL A 231 2.66 -11.96 -3.13
CA VAL A 231 3.74 -12.47 -2.26
C VAL A 231 4.42 -11.34 -1.49
N VAL A 232 4.74 -10.24 -2.16
CA VAL A 232 5.36 -9.07 -1.52
C VAL A 232 4.41 -8.47 -0.48
N SER A 233 3.13 -8.25 -0.79
CA SER A 233 2.11 -7.79 0.17
C SER A 233 2.13 -8.60 1.47
N ALA A 234 2.12 -9.94 1.35
CA ALA A 234 2.18 -10.85 2.48
C ALA A 234 3.49 -10.73 3.26
N MET A 235 4.62 -10.63 2.57
CA MET A 235 5.95 -10.65 3.19
C MET A 235 6.36 -9.34 3.82
N ILE A 236 5.78 -8.20 3.43
CA ILE A 236 6.11 -6.93 4.06
C ILE A 236 5.61 -6.87 5.51
N ASN A 237 4.51 -7.54 5.85
CA ASN A 237 4.04 -7.66 7.23
C ASN A 237 4.44 -9.01 7.86
N SER A 238 4.60 -9.05 9.19
CA SER A 238 5.05 -10.23 9.92
C SER A 238 3.92 -11.06 10.57
N SER A 239 2.68 -10.97 10.07
CA SER A 239 1.51 -11.51 10.80
C SER A 239 1.32 -13.03 10.68
N ASP A 240 1.77 -13.65 9.59
CA ASP A 240 1.61 -15.10 9.37
C ASP A 240 2.87 -15.91 9.68
N GLU A 241 4.06 -15.45 9.24
CA GLU A 241 5.39 -15.88 9.70
C GLU A 241 6.48 -15.20 8.83
N GLY A 242 7.64 -14.87 9.41
CA GLY A 242 8.86 -14.54 8.64
C GLY A 242 8.91 -13.21 7.86
N GLY A 243 7.85 -12.39 7.90
CA GLY A 243 7.80 -11.12 7.18
C GLY A 243 8.63 -9.99 7.78
N VAL A 244 8.73 -8.88 7.05
CA VAL A 244 9.70 -7.80 7.28
C VAL A 244 9.35 -6.94 8.50
N VAL A 245 8.12 -6.42 8.58
CA VAL A 245 7.73 -5.40 9.56
C VAL A 245 6.66 -5.92 10.50
N THR A 246 6.84 -5.72 11.81
CA THR A 246 5.81 -5.99 12.81
C THR A 246 4.94 -4.75 13.04
N GLY A 247 3.63 -4.89 12.85
CA GLY A 247 2.67 -3.82 13.06
C GLY A 247 2.41 -3.52 14.54
N ASN A 248 2.26 -2.24 14.89
CA ASN A 248 1.85 -1.85 16.23
C ASN A 248 1.05 -0.54 16.23
N TRP A 249 -0.23 -0.67 16.58
CA TRP A 249 -1.20 0.43 16.73
C TRP A 249 -1.53 0.76 18.18
N SER A 250 -0.82 0.13 19.12
CA SER A 250 -0.85 0.53 20.52
C SER A 250 0.01 1.78 20.71
N SER A 251 0.12 2.21 21.96
CA SER A 251 0.99 3.30 22.36
C SER A 251 2.28 2.86 23.03
N ASN A 252 2.50 1.56 23.15
CA ASN A 252 3.70 1.00 23.75
C ASN A 252 4.59 0.41 22.64
N PHE A 253 5.74 1.03 22.43
CA PHE A 253 6.72 0.62 21.42
C PHE A 253 7.98 -0.02 22.03
N ASN A 254 7.87 -0.53 23.27
CA ASN A 254 8.98 -1.25 23.91
C ASN A 254 9.48 -2.41 23.03
N GLY A 255 10.80 -2.52 22.87
CA GLY A 255 11.44 -3.53 22.03
C GLY A 255 11.60 -3.13 20.56
N GLY A 256 11.25 -1.89 20.19
CA GLY A 256 11.48 -1.31 18.87
C GLY A 256 11.48 0.21 18.91
N VAL A 257 11.19 0.84 17.78
CA VAL A 257 10.99 2.30 17.66
C VAL A 257 9.54 2.63 17.31
N PRO A 258 9.03 3.83 17.67
CA PRO A 258 7.70 4.23 17.24
C PRO A 258 7.63 4.28 15.70
N PRO A 259 6.51 3.89 15.05
CA PRO A 259 6.38 3.91 13.58
C PRO A 259 6.62 5.29 12.93
N THR A 260 6.55 6.37 13.71
CA THR A 260 6.84 7.74 13.25
C THR A 260 8.34 8.08 13.23
N HIS A 261 9.20 7.22 13.77
CA HIS A 261 10.66 7.30 13.66
C HIS A 261 11.13 7.14 12.21
N TRP A 262 10.53 6.18 11.49
CA TRP A 262 10.95 5.83 10.14
C TRP A 262 10.65 6.95 9.14
N ASN A 263 11.63 7.26 8.31
CA ASN A 263 11.56 8.20 7.19
C ASN A 263 12.01 7.56 5.86
N GLY A 264 12.30 6.25 5.85
CA GLY A 264 12.74 5.53 4.67
C GLY A 264 12.73 4.02 4.86
N SER A 265 12.89 3.29 3.76
CA SER A 265 12.72 1.84 3.69
C SER A 265 14.03 1.07 3.84
N TYR A 266 15.15 1.62 3.36
CA TYR A 266 16.42 0.90 3.34
C TYR A 266 16.89 0.48 4.74
N ALA A 267 16.78 1.34 5.75
CA ALA A 267 17.18 1.02 7.12
C ALA A 267 16.39 -0.18 7.68
N ILE A 268 15.09 -0.25 7.40
CA ILE A 268 14.20 -1.35 7.81
C ILE A 268 14.62 -2.65 7.11
N LEU A 269 14.74 -2.61 5.79
CA LEU A 269 15.08 -3.76 4.95
C LEU A 269 16.47 -4.33 5.28
N LYS A 270 17.46 -3.44 5.43
CA LYS A 270 18.82 -3.79 5.84
C LYS A 270 18.86 -4.37 7.24
N GLN A 271 18.09 -3.83 8.18
CA GLN A 271 18.00 -4.37 9.54
C GLN A 271 17.42 -5.79 9.50
N TRP A 272 16.27 -5.99 8.87
CA TRP A 272 15.64 -7.31 8.72
C TRP A 272 16.65 -8.34 8.20
N TYR A 273 17.36 -8.01 7.12
CA TYR A 273 18.36 -8.87 6.52
C TYR A 273 19.54 -9.17 7.46
N LYS A 274 20.13 -8.15 8.09
CA LYS A 274 21.27 -8.30 9.01
C LYS A 274 20.93 -9.07 10.28
N THR A 275 19.69 -8.99 10.75
CA THR A 275 19.22 -9.72 11.93
C THR A 275 18.71 -11.12 11.60
N TYR A 276 19.17 -11.73 10.50
CA TYR A 276 18.76 -13.06 10.06
C TYR A 276 17.23 -13.18 9.91
N TYR A 277 16.63 -12.19 9.26
CA TYR A 277 15.21 -12.13 8.91
C TYR A 277 14.27 -12.01 10.13
N GLN A 278 14.76 -11.51 11.26
CA GLN A 278 13.90 -11.09 12.37
C GLN A 278 13.10 -9.85 11.99
N SER A 279 11.79 -9.89 12.24
CA SER A 279 10.89 -8.79 11.90
C SER A 279 11.23 -7.51 12.65
N VAL A 280 11.21 -6.39 11.93
CA VAL A 280 11.57 -5.06 12.42
C VAL A 280 10.38 -4.41 13.11
N LYS A 281 10.64 -3.90 14.32
CA LYS A 281 9.63 -3.31 15.21
C LYS A 281 9.79 -1.79 15.27
N TYR A 282 8.79 -0.96 14.98
CA TYR A 282 7.43 -1.28 14.55
C TYR A 282 7.00 -0.46 13.33
N GLY A 283 5.97 -0.92 12.61
CA GLY A 283 5.36 -0.24 11.48
C GLY A 283 3.86 0.05 11.65
N GLN A 284 3.38 0.95 10.82
CA GLN A 284 1.97 1.32 10.58
C GLN A 284 1.78 1.47 9.06
N CYS A 285 0.55 1.69 8.56
CA CYS A 285 0.21 1.57 7.13
C CYS A 285 1.21 2.28 6.19
N TRP A 286 1.59 3.52 6.46
CA TRP A 286 2.56 4.25 5.63
C TRP A 286 3.96 3.63 5.61
N VAL A 287 4.39 3.00 6.71
CA VAL A 287 5.68 2.29 6.79
C VAL A 287 5.63 1.04 5.93
N PHE A 288 4.54 0.26 6.04
CA PHE A 288 4.35 -0.93 5.21
C PHE A 288 4.30 -0.55 3.71
N ALA A 289 3.52 0.46 3.33
CA ALA A 289 3.41 0.93 1.96
C ALA A 289 4.76 1.46 1.42
N GLY A 290 5.51 2.22 2.21
CA GLY A 290 6.83 2.72 1.82
C GLY A 290 7.83 1.58 1.56
N VAL A 291 7.91 0.61 2.47
CA VAL A 291 8.75 -0.59 2.32
C VAL A 291 8.35 -1.41 1.10
N MET A 292 7.05 -1.66 0.91
CA MET A 292 6.54 -2.38 -0.26
C MET A 292 6.87 -1.67 -1.58
N CYS A 293 6.69 -0.35 -1.64
CA CYS A 293 7.00 0.44 -2.82
C CYS A 293 8.47 0.28 -3.23
N SER A 294 9.38 0.31 -2.26
CA SER A 294 10.83 0.13 -2.50
C SER A 294 11.14 -1.23 -3.10
N VAL A 295 10.56 -2.29 -2.55
CA VAL A 295 10.74 -3.67 -3.03
C VAL A 295 10.16 -3.83 -4.45
N MET A 296 8.94 -3.37 -4.69
CA MET A 296 8.30 -3.49 -6.01
C MET A 296 9.05 -2.71 -7.10
N ARG A 297 9.51 -1.48 -6.79
CA ARG A 297 10.33 -0.66 -7.72
C ARG A 297 11.62 -1.38 -8.10
N LEU A 298 12.33 -1.93 -7.12
CA LEU A 298 13.55 -2.70 -7.42
C LEU A 298 13.24 -3.91 -8.31
N LEU A 299 12.20 -4.67 -7.99
CA LEU A 299 11.82 -5.85 -8.80
C LEU A 299 11.40 -5.47 -10.23
N GLY A 300 11.13 -4.18 -10.49
CA GLY A 300 10.81 -3.64 -11.82
C GLY A 300 9.31 -3.48 -12.07
N ILE A 301 8.47 -3.58 -11.04
CA ILE A 301 7.03 -3.30 -11.14
C ILE A 301 6.83 -1.80 -10.86
N PRO A 302 6.40 -0.98 -11.84
CA PRO A 302 6.14 0.44 -11.59
C PRO A 302 5.07 0.60 -10.51
N CYS A 303 5.35 1.38 -9.49
CA CYS A 303 4.40 1.57 -8.40
C CYS A 303 4.47 2.93 -7.72
N ARG A 304 3.38 3.28 -7.04
CA ARG A 304 3.22 4.53 -6.30
C ARG A 304 2.48 4.30 -4.98
N VAL A 305 2.85 5.06 -3.96
CA VAL A 305 2.14 5.07 -2.68
C VAL A 305 0.88 5.93 -2.79
N VAL A 306 -0.23 5.43 -2.27
CA VAL A 306 -1.54 6.08 -2.27
C VAL A 306 -2.03 6.23 -0.84
N THR A 307 -2.57 7.40 -0.53
CA THR A 307 -3.21 7.69 0.75
C THR A 307 -4.69 7.93 0.55
N ASN A 308 -5.53 7.15 1.23
CA ASN A 308 -6.97 7.37 1.31
C ASN A 308 -7.33 8.02 2.65
N PHE A 309 -8.05 9.14 2.65
CA PHE A 309 -8.50 9.79 3.89
C PHE A 309 -9.92 9.33 4.25
N GLN A 310 -10.22 9.23 5.55
CA GLN A 310 -11.46 8.62 6.03
C GLN A 310 -11.65 7.20 5.49
N SER A 311 -10.58 6.39 5.55
CA SER A 311 -10.60 5.02 5.04
C SER A 311 -11.42 4.13 5.95
N ALA A 312 -12.45 3.49 5.41
CA ALA A 312 -13.23 2.52 6.16
C ALA A 312 -12.45 1.21 6.34
N HIS A 313 -12.71 0.52 7.43
CA HIS A 313 -12.26 -0.84 7.69
C HIS A 313 -13.51 -1.64 8.05
N ASP A 314 -14.14 -2.22 7.02
CA ASP A 314 -15.34 -3.05 7.13
C ASP A 314 -14.93 -4.51 7.32
N THR A 315 -15.21 -5.05 8.52
CA THR A 315 -14.83 -6.41 8.91
C THR A 315 -15.92 -7.44 8.62
N ASN A 316 -17.13 -7.01 8.24
CA ASN A 316 -18.29 -7.88 8.06
C ASN A 316 -18.84 -7.88 6.61
N LYS A 317 -18.25 -7.07 5.73
CA LYS A 317 -18.53 -6.99 4.28
C LYS A 317 -19.95 -6.52 3.95
N ASN A 318 -20.55 -5.70 4.80
CA ASN A 318 -21.88 -5.13 4.55
C ASN A 318 -21.85 -3.73 3.90
N LEU A 319 -20.65 -3.19 3.62
CA LEU A 319 -20.40 -1.84 3.09
C LEU A 319 -20.90 -0.71 4.00
N THR A 320 -21.01 -0.98 5.30
CA THR A 320 -21.42 0.01 6.30
C THR A 320 -20.51 -0.01 7.52
N ILE A 321 -20.24 1.16 8.09
CA ILE A 321 -19.49 1.30 9.33
C ILE A 321 -20.39 1.86 10.42
N ASP A 322 -20.71 1.04 11.41
CA ASP A 322 -21.59 1.43 12.50
C ASP A 322 -20.83 2.21 13.59
N ASN A 323 -21.37 3.38 13.95
CA ASN A 323 -20.85 4.24 15.01
C ASN A 323 -21.90 4.37 16.12
N TYR A 324 -21.59 3.86 17.30
CA TYR A 324 -22.48 3.87 18.46
C TYR A 324 -22.09 4.97 19.45
N PHE A 325 -23.05 5.81 19.81
CA PHE A 325 -22.90 6.90 20.77
C PHE A 325 -23.87 6.73 21.93
N ASP A 326 -23.42 6.98 23.15
CA ASP A 326 -24.29 7.03 24.32
C ASP A 326 -25.07 8.36 24.40
N TYR A 327 -25.94 8.50 25.40
CA TYR A 327 -26.74 9.71 25.59
C TYR A 327 -25.92 10.98 25.94
N ASN A 328 -24.66 10.81 26.35
CA ASN A 328 -23.73 11.92 26.63
C ASN A 328 -22.94 12.32 25.37
N GLY A 329 -23.17 11.65 24.24
CA GLY A 329 -22.42 11.84 23.01
C GLY A 329 -21.04 11.17 23.02
N VAL A 330 -20.76 10.28 23.98
CA VAL A 330 -19.50 9.53 24.03
C VAL A 330 -19.62 8.35 23.06
N ARG A 331 -18.65 8.19 22.15
CA ARG A 331 -18.58 7.05 21.25
C ARG A 331 -18.13 5.80 22.01
N GLU A 332 -18.87 4.72 21.85
CA GLU A 332 -18.56 3.42 22.44
C GLU A 332 -17.43 2.70 21.67
N THR A 333 -16.69 1.84 22.37
CA THR A 333 -15.52 1.11 21.82
C THR A 333 -15.87 -0.26 21.21
N ALA A 334 -17.15 -0.63 21.11
CA ALA A 334 -17.58 -2.01 20.92
C ALA A 334 -17.61 -2.54 19.46
N THR A 335 -17.01 -1.84 18.49
CA THR A 335 -17.03 -2.25 17.07
C THR A 335 -15.63 -2.54 16.53
N ASN A 336 -15.51 -3.65 15.79
CA ASN A 336 -14.31 -3.95 15.00
C ASN A 336 -14.22 -3.05 13.76
N ASP A 337 -15.37 -2.60 13.26
CA ASP A 337 -15.46 -1.65 12.16
C ASP A 337 -15.01 -0.26 12.61
N SER A 338 -14.27 0.42 11.73
CA SER A 338 -13.72 1.75 12.04
C SER A 338 -13.45 2.57 10.79
N ILE A 339 -13.42 3.90 10.95
CA ILE A 339 -13.00 4.84 9.90
C ILE A 339 -11.70 5.49 10.33
N TRP A 340 -10.62 5.09 9.67
CA TRP A 340 -9.27 5.56 9.90
C TRP A 340 -9.13 6.98 9.35
N ASN A 341 -8.34 7.83 10.03
CA ASN A 341 -8.08 9.20 9.56
C ASN A 341 -7.54 9.19 8.13
N PHE A 342 -6.61 8.29 7.90
CA PHE A 342 -6.10 7.91 6.60
C PHE A 342 -5.58 6.48 6.66
N HIS A 343 -5.54 5.86 5.49
CA HIS A 343 -4.88 4.59 5.26
C HIS A 343 -3.98 4.71 4.04
N VAL A 344 -2.92 3.92 3.99
CA VAL A 344 -1.88 4.03 2.95
C VAL A 344 -1.56 2.65 2.40
N TRP A 345 -1.61 2.53 1.07
CA TRP A 345 -1.27 1.32 0.32
C TRP A 345 -0.40 1.65 -0.89
N VAL A 346 -0.10 0.65 -1.72
CA VAL A 346 0.63 0.80 -2.98
C VAL A 346 -0.28 0.49 -4.16
N GLU A 347 -0.18 1.27 -5.24
CA GLU A 347 -0.69 0.86 -6.54
C GLU A 347 0.47 0.34 -7.41
N GLY A 348 0.37 -0.89 -7.89
CA GLY A 348 1.28 -1.47 -8.89
C GLY A 348 0.68 -1.40 -10.29
N TRP A 349 1.49 -1.06 -11.30
CA TRP A 349 1.07 -1.05 -12.71
C TRP A 349 1.34 -2.40 -13.36
N MET A 350 0.28 -3.08 -13.80
CA MET A 350 0.42 -4.35 -14.52
C MET A 350 -0.84 -4.69 -15.35
N ARG A 351 -0.69 -5.63 -16.28
CA ARG A 351 -1.82 -6.27 -16.97
C ARG A 351 -2.54 -7.28 -16.06
N ARG A 352 -3.82 -7.53 -16.35
CA ARG A 352 -4.73 -8.45 -15.64
C ARG A 352 -5.44 -9.41 -16.61
N PRO A 353 -4.68 -10.23 -17.37
CA PRO A 353 -5.28 -11.23 -18.26
C PRO A 353 -6.07 -12.30 -17.51
N ASP A 354 -5.86 -12.45 -16.19
CA ASP A 354 -6.66 -13.30 -15.31
C ASP A 354 -8.10 -12.79 -15.10
N LEU A 355 -8.36 -11.50 -15.34
CA LEU A 355 -9.68 -10.88 -15.19
C LEU A 355 -10.40 -10.67 -16.52
N ALA A 356 -9.68 -10.22 -17.56
CA ALA A 356 -10.24 -10.05 -18.90
C ALA A 356 -9.14 -10.02 -19.98
N ASP A 357 -9.42 -10.66 -21.12
CA ASP A 357 -8.50 -10.73 -22.27
C ASP A 357 -8.35 -9.38 -23.01
N ASP A 358 -9.37 -8.50 -22.92
CA ASP A 358 -9.41 -7.21 -23.62
C ASP A 358 -8.65 -6.09 -22.90
N GLY A 359 -8.04 -6.40 -21.75
CA GLY A 359 -7.28 -5.45 -20.95
C GLY A 359 -8.14 -4.44 -20.18
N LYS A 360 -9.46 -4.66 -20.05
CA LYS A 360 -10.37 -3.77 -19.29
C LYS A 360 -9.87 -3.44 -17.87
N TYR A 361 -9.16 -4.37 -17.23
CA TYR A 361 -8.69 -4.25 -15.85
C TYR A 361 -7.17 -4.03 -15.73
N ASP A 362 -6.47 -3.85 -16.86
CA ASP A 362 -5.05 -3.52 -16.90
C ASP A 362 -4.81 -2.12 -16.30
N GLY A 363 -3.57 -1.86 -15.88
CA GLY A 363 -3.14 -0.57 -15.33
C GLY A 363 -2.93 -0.65 -13.82
N TRP A 364 -3.42 0.35 -13.07
CA TRP A 364 -3.21 0.45 -11.62
C TRP A 364 -3.99 -0.60 -10.83
N GLN A 365 -3.27 -1.32 -9.97
CA GLN A 365 -3.81 -2.34 -9.08
C GLN A 365 -3.46 -1.99 -7.62
N VAL A 366 -4.45 -1.93 -6.74
CA VAL A 366 -4.25 -1.75 -5.29
C VAL A 366 -3.61 -3.00 -4.71
N VAL A 367 -2.51 -2.81 -3.99
CA VAL A 367 -1.83 -3.84 -3.22
C VAL A 367 -1.52 -3.27 -1.85
N ASP A 368 -2.10 -3.86 -0.80
CA ASP A 368 -1.94 -3.36 0.55
C ASP A 368 -1.13 -4.34 1.42
N PRO A 369 0.06 -3.95 1.89
CA PRO A 369 0.87 -4.76 2.80
C PRO A 369 0.43 -4.66 4.27
N THR A 370 -0.55 -3.82 4.60
CA THR A 370 -1.04 -3.65 5.97
C THR A 370 -1.89 -4.86 6.37
N PRO A 371 -1.61 -5.54 7.50
CA PRO A 371 -2.36 -6.72 7.91
C PRO A 371 -3.71 -6.34 8.52
N GLN A 372 -4.70 -6.08 7.67
CA GLN A 372 -6.08 -5.77 8.03
C GLN A 372 -6.97 -7.01 7.95
N GLU A 373 -7.13 -7.53 6.73
CA GLU A 373 -7.96 -8.70 6.44
C GLU A 373 -7.13 -9.87 5.91
N ARG A 374 -7.64 -11.08 6.13
CA ARG A 374 -7.03 -12.30 5.55
C ARG A 374 -7.63 -12.57 4.18
N SER A 375 -6.76 -12.78 3.20
CA SER A 375 -7.09 -13.23 1.85
C SER A 375 -6.42 -14.57 1.57
N ASP A 376 -7.21 -15.57 1.17
CA ASP A 376 -6.77 -16.99 1.04
C ASP A 376 -6.03 -17.51 2.29
N GLY A 377 -6.47 -17.07 3.46
CA GLY A 377 -5.90 -17.50 4.75
C GLY A 377 -4.61 -16.78 5.15
N LEU A 378 -4.11 -15.81 4.39
CA LEU A 378 -2.92 -15.01 4.71
C LEU A 378 -3.26 -13.51 4.81
N PHE A 379 -2.56 -12.76 5.64
CA PHE A 379 -2.59 -11.30 5.69
C PHE A 379 -1.86 -10.72 4.48
N CYS A 380 -2.59 -10.68 3.38
CA CYS A 380 -2.22 -10.04 2.13
C CYS A 380 -3.48 -9.45 1.49
N CYS A 381 -3.30 -8.42 0.68
CA CYS A 381 -4.40 -7.74 0.02
C CYS A 381 -3.99 -7.32 -1.40
N GLY A 382 -4.84 -7.64 -2.37
CA GLY A 382 -4.65 -7.35 -3.78
C GLY A 382 -3.82 -8.41 -4.53
N PRO A 383 -3.50 -8.16 -5.80
CA PRO A 383 -3.77 -6.91 -6.55
C PRO A 383 -5.26 -6.75 -6.94
N ALA A 384 -5.88 -5.64 -6.53
CA ALA A 384 -7.26 -5.27 -6.85
C ALA A 384 -7.29 -4.19 -7.94
N SER A 385 -7.97 -4.44 -9.06
CA SER A 385 -8.00 -3.46 -10.17
C SER A 385 -8.73 -2.18 -9.75
N VAL A 386 -8.08 -1.02 -9.88
CA VAL A 386 -8.69 0.30 -9.61
C VAL A 386 -9.91 0.52 -10.51
N ALA A 387 -9.89 0.00 -11.74
CA ALA A 387 -11.03 0.03 -12.64
C ALA A 387 -12.22 -0.81 -12.13
N ALA A 388 -11.96 -1.99 -11.55
CA ALA A 388 -13.00 -2.81 -10.94
C ALA A 388 -13.61 -2.11 -9.69
N ILE A 389 -12.77 -1.47 -8.88
CA ILE A 389 -13.21 -0.69 -7.71
C ILE A 389 -14.11 0.48 -8.15
N LEU A 390 -13.69 1.25 -9.16
CA LEU A 390 -14.48 2.37 -9.71
C LEU A 390 -15.88 1.95 -10.18
N ASN A 391 -15.99 0.75 -10.74
CA ASN A 391 -17.23 0.23 -11.30
C ASN A 391 -18.03 -0.65 -10.32
N GLY A 392 -17.54 -0.87 -9.10
CA GLY A 392 -18.21 -1.70 -8.09
C GLY A 392 -18.27 -3.19 -8.44
N GLU A 393 -17.32 -3.70 -9.23
CA GLU A 393 -17.26 -5.10 -9.68
C GLU A 393 -16.61 -5.99 -8.60
N THR A 394 -17.26 -6.07 -7.44
CA THR A 394 -16.73 -6.69 -6.20
C THR A 394 -16.62 -8.21 -6.27
N ASP A 395 -17.19 -8.88 -7.27
CA ASP A 395 -17.03 -10.32 -7.46
C ASP A 395 -15.67 -10.72 -8.07
N LEU A 396 -14.85 -9.74 -8.47
CA LEU A 396 -13.56 -9.97 -9.10
C LEU A 396 -12.41 -10.18 -8.10
N LYS A 397 -11.40 -10.92 -8.54
CA LYS A 397 -10.15 -11.10 -7.80
C LYS A 397 -9.22 -9.88 -7.99
N TYR A 398 -8.36 -9.55 -7.04
CA TYR A 398 -8.30 -10.03 -5.66
C TYR A 398 -8.85 -8.93 -4.75
N ASP A 399 -9.54 -9.30 -3.68
CA ASP A 399 -9.88 -8.41 -2.56
C ASP A 399 -10.67 -7.12 -2.92
N VAL A 400 -11.28 -7.05 -4.12
CA VAL A 400 -12.08 -5.91 -4.57
C VAL A 400 -13.20 -5.54 -3.58
N PRO A 401 -13.96 -6.46 -2.95
CA PRO A 401 -14.96 -6.09 -1.96
C PRO A 401 -14.40 -5.28 -0.79
N PHE A 402 -13.23 -5.70 -0.29
CA PHE A 402 -12.60 -5.05 0.85
C PHE A 402 -12.15 -3.65 0.46
N VAL A 403 -11.35 -3.53 -0.60
CA VAL A 403 -10.84 -2.23 -1.06
C VAL A 403 -11.98 -1.29 -1.49
N PHE A 404 -13.04 -1.81 -2.09
CA PHE A 404 -14.23 -1.01 -2.40
C PHE A 404 -14.88 -0.44 -1.14
N ALA A 405 -15.00 -1.23 -0.07
CA ALA A 405 -15.53 -0.77 1.20
C ALA A 405 -14.66 0.36 1.78
N GLU A 406 -13.33 0.24 1.70
CA GLU A 406 -12.39 1.25 2.23
C GLU A 406 -12.64 2.66 1.68
N VAL A 407 -13.12 2.77 0.43
CA VAL A 407 -13.35 4.04 -0.26
C VAL A 407 -14.82 4.43 -0.45
N ASN A 408 -15.78 3.50 -0.25
CA ASN A 408 -17.21 3.76 -0.51
C ASN A 408 -18.17 3.39 0.63
N ALA A 409 -17.72 2.80 1.74
CA ALA A 409 -18.64 2.36 2.80
C ALA A 409 -19.46 3.53 3.40
N ASP A 410 -20.74 3.28 3.69
CA ASP A 410 -21.60 4.26 4.35
C ASP A 410 -21.36 4.26 5.87
N ALA A 411 -21.22 5.42 6.50
CA ALA A 411 -21.10 5.52 7.96
C ALA A 411 -22.48 5.66 8.61
N VAL A 412 -22.87 4.74 9.49
CA VAL A 412 -24.17 4.73 10.16
C VAL A 412 -24.02 5.18 11.60
N TYR A 413 -24.83 6.16 12.02
CA TYR A 413 -24.75 6.75 13.35
C TYR A 413 -25.93 6.32 14.21
N TRP A 414 -25.63 5.63 15.31
CA TRP A 414 -26.59 5.04 16.23
C TRP A 414 -26.47 5.70 17.60
N LEU A 415 -27.62 6.05 18.19
CA LEU A 415 -27.72 6.43 19.59
C LEU A 415 -28.13 5.21 20.43
N VAL A 416 -27.35 4.89 21.44
CA VAL A 416 -27.61 3.84 22.42
C VAL A 416 -28.35 4.45 23.61
N ARG A 417 -29.62 4.06 23.78
CA ARG A 417 -30.46 4.53 24.90
C ARG A 417 -30.06 3.83 26.19
N LYS A 418 -30.44 4.42 27.34
CA LYS A 418 -30.16 3.85 28.69
C LYS A 418 -30.68 2.42 28.89
N ASN A 419 -31.72 2.02 28.17
CA ASN A 419 -32.28 0.66 28.20
C ASN A 419 -31.57 -0.32 27.24
N GLY A 420 -30.48 0.10 26.59
CA GLY A 420 -29.72 -0.70 25.62
C GLY A 420 -30.29 -0.71 24.19
N SER A 421 -31.46 -0.12 23.96
CA SER A 421 -32.03 -0.04 22.60
C SER A 421 -31.26 0.95 21.73
N LYS A 422 -31.10 0.60 20.45
CA LYS A 422 -30.35 1.38 19.46
C LYS A 422 -31.31 2.15 18.56
N LEU A 423 -31.09 3.45 18.39
CA LEU A 423 -31.83 4.33 17.48
C LEU A 423 -30.90 4.78 16.36
N LYS A 424 -31.23 4.47 15.11
CA LYS A 424 -30.52 5.02 13.95
C LYS A 424 -30.85 6.51 13.83
N ILE A 425 -29.85 7.38 13.91
CA ILE A 425 -30.04 8.83 13.75
C ILE A 425 -29.89 9.22 12.28
N PHE A 426 -28.78 8.86 11.65
CA PHE A 426 -28.55 9.13 10.23
C PHE A 426 -27.53 8.17 9.62
N SER A 427 -27.42 8.21 8.30
CA SER A 427 -26.35 7.59 7.52
C SER A 427 -25.63 8.69 6.74
N ASP A 428 -24.30 8.70 6.83
CA ASP A 428 -23.42 9.53 6.03
C ASP A 428 -22.88 8.68 4.88
N THR A 429 -23.23 9.06 3.66
CA THR A 429 -22.89 8.34 2.44
C THR A 429 -21.66 8.91 1.74
N ASP A 430 -21.11 10.02 2.24
CA ASP A 430 -20.24 10.89 1.46
C ASP A 430 -18.83 11.03 2.09
N THR A 431 -18.67 10.83 3.40
CA THR A 431 -17.41 11.16 4.10
C THR A 431 -16.30 10.12 3.94
N VAL A 432 -16.61 8.85 3.74
CA VAL A 432 -15.59 7.79 3.57
C VAL A 432 -14.87 7.98 2.23
N GLY A 433 -13.58 7.67 2.17
CA GLY A 433 -12.85 7.59 0.90
C GLY A 433 -12.51 8.92 0.23
N GLN A 434 -12.06 9.93 0.98
CA GLN A 434 -11.88 11.29 0.48
C GLN A 434 -10.42 11.61 0.15
N TYR A 435 -10.23 12.55 -0.78
CA TYR A 435 -8.92 13.11 -1.15
C TYR A 435 -7.85 12.05 -1.39
N ILE A 436 -8.20 10.96 -2.09
CA ILE A 436 -7.27 9.87 -2.36
C ILE A 436 -6.09 10.45 -3.12
N SER A 437 -4.89 10.37 -2.55
CA SER A 437 -3.75 11.21 -2.93
C SER A 437 -2.49 10.40 -3.20
N THR A 438 -1.73 10.83 -4.19
CA THR A 438 -0.39 10.31 -4.48
C THR A 438 0.56 11.45 -4.88
N LYS A 439 1.86 11.17 -4.94
CA LYS A 439 2.86 12.12 -5.43
C LYS A 439 2.72 12.29 -6.93
N SER A 440 2.80 13.54 -7.40
CA SER A 440 2.77 13.84 -8.84
C SER A 440 4.06 13.42 -9.53
N VAL A 441 3.97 12.99 -10.78
CA VAL A 441 5.13 12.71 -11.64
C VAL A 441 6.03 13.94 -11.73
N GLY A 442 7.32 13.77 -11.41
CA GLY A 442 8.33 14.81 -11.57
C GLY A 442 8.21 16.01 -10.61
N SER A 443 7.35 15.96 -9.58
CA SER A 443 7.30 17.02 -8.55
C SER A 443 6.85 16.51 -7.19
N ASN A 444 7.05 17.32 -6.14
CA ASN A 444 6.59 17.00 -4.78
C ASN A 444 5.15 17.45 -4.51
N LYS A 445 4.37 17.76 -5.55
CA LYS A 445 2.98 18.20 -5.43
C LYS A 445 2.03 17.01 -5.25
N ARG A 446 0.93 17.27 -4.54
CA ARG A 446 -0.17 16.31 -4.38
C ARG A 446 -0.95 16.17 -5.67
N MET A 447 -1.13 14.94 -6.12
CA MET A 447 -2.09 14.55 -7.14
C MET A 447 -3.28 13.90 -6.44
N ASP A 448 -4.47 14.47 -6.63
CA ASP A 448 -5.73 13.89 -6.19
C ASP A 448 -6.24 12.91 -7.26
N ILE A 449 -6.45 11.67 -6.87
CA ILE A 449 -6.90 10.56 -7.71
C ILE A 449 -8.23 9.97 -7.21
N THR A 450 -8.99 10.71 -6.39
CA THR A 450 -10.28 10.22 -5.84
C THR A 450 -11.24 9.75 -6.94
N ASN A 451 -11.25 10.47 -8.07
CA ASN A 451 -12.10 10.16 -9.22
C ASN A 451 -11.70 8.90 -9.99
N THR A 452 -10.54 8.28 -9.69
CA THR A 452 -10.16 6.99 -10.26
C THR A 452 -10.70 5.82 -9.45
N TYR A 453 -11.09 6.04 -8.18
CA TYR A 453 -11.62 5.02 -7.28
C TYR A 453 -13.13 5.04 -7.16
N LYS A 454 -13.75 6.21 -7.31
CA LYS A 454 -15.19 6.34 -7.21
C LYS A 454 -15.74 7.50 -8.01
N HIS A 455 -17.03 7.42 -8.28
CA HIS A 455 -17.78 8.49 -8.89
C HIS A 455 -18.06 9.61 -7.88
N ARG A 456 -18.41 10.80 -8.38
CA ARG A 456 -18.61 11.98 -7.53
C ARG A 456 -19.76 11.75 -6.54
N GLU A 457 -19.49 12.05 -5.27
CA GLU A 457 -20.47 12.02 -4.19
C GLU A 457 -21.76 12.77 -4.51
N GLY A 458 -22.89 12.24 -4.03
CA GLY A 458 -24.22 12.82 -4.24
C GLY A 458 -24.78 12.67 -5.65
N THR A 459 -24.09 11.97 -6.57
CA THR A 459 -24.59 11.71 -7.92
C THR A 459 -25.35 10.38 -8.01
N ALA A 460 -26.36 10.31 -8.89
CA ALA A 460 -27.09 9.05 -9.11
C ALA A 460 -26.19 7.91 -9.59
N LYS A 461 -25.13 8.21 -10.34
CA LYS A 461 -24.19 7.22 -10.86
C LYS A 461 -23.44 6.53 -9.73
N GLU A 462 -22.93 7.31 -8.78
CA GLU A 462 -22.19 6.84 -7.63
C GLU A 462 -23.07 5.92 -6.75
N ARG A 463 -24.30 6.33 -6.39
CA ARG A 463 -25.22 5.48 -5.63
C ARG A 463 -25.65 4.23 -6.40
N ASN A 464 -25.73 4.28 -7.74
CA ASN A 464 -26.02 3.08 -8.55
C ASN A 464 -24.86 2.07 -8.49
N VAL A 465 -23.61 2.54 -8.56
CA VAL A 465 -22.42 1.69 -8.41
C VAL A 465 -22.36 1.09 -7.01
N PHE A 466 -22.65 1.86 -5.96
CA PHE A 466 -22.73 1.33 -4.59
C PHE A 466 -23.76 0.19 -4.47
N ARG A 467 -24.98 0.38 -5.00
CA ARG A 467 -26.01 -0.67 -4.98
C ARG A 467 -25.59 -1.90 -5.79
N TYR A 468 -24.93 -1.70 -6.93
CA TYR A 468 -24.41 -2.78 -7.75
C TYR A 468 -23.36 -3.62 -7.00
N ALA A 469 -22.40 -2.96 -6.34
CA ALA A 469 -21.40 -3.61 -5.50
C ALA A 469 -22.03 -4.41 -4.34
N LEU A 470 -23.05 -3.84 -3.68
CA LEU A 470 -23.75 -4.52 -2.59
C LEU A 470 -24.48 -5.78 -3.06
N ASP A 471 -25.17 -5.72 -4.21
CA ASP A 471 -25.84 -6.88 -4.80
C ASP A 471 -24.84 -7.99 -5.16
N LYS A 472 -23.68 -7.63 -5.72
CA LYS A 472 -22.60 -8.57 -6.03
C LYS A 472 -22.04 -9.28 -4.80
N ILE A 473 -21.83 -8.56 -3.70
CA ILE A 473 -21.36 -9.16 -2.44
C ILE A 473 -22.40 -10.15 -1.90
N GLN A 474 -23.68 -9.73 -1.84
CA GLN A 474 -24.76 -10.57 -1.31
C GLN A 474 -24.99 -11.84 -2.15
N ASN A 475 -24.92 -11.73 -3.48
CA ASN A 475 -25.06 -12.86 -4.39
C ASN A 475 -23.84 -13.80 -4.34
N GLY A 476 -22.64 -13.26 -4.20
CA GLY A 476 -21.41 -14.04 -4.03
C GLY A 476 -21.44 -14.91 -2.76
N ASP A 477 -21.88 -14.33 -1.64
CA ASP A 477 -22.03 -15.05 -0.37
C ASP A 477 -23.03 -16.21 -0.45
N MET A 478 -24.13 -16.03 -1.19
CA MET A 478 -25.11 -17.11 -1.41
C MET A 478 -24.52 -18.27 -2.22
N LEU A 479 -23.73 -17.99 -3.25
CA LEU A 479 -23.08 -19.04 -4.06
C LEU A 479 -22.04 -19.83 -3.27
N ILE A 480 -21.24 -19.17 -2.43
CA ILE A 480 -20.25 -19.84 -1.57
C ILE A 480 -20.95 -20.76 -0.55
N ARG A 481 -22.05 -20.31 0.06
CA ARG A 481 -22.85 -21.12 0.99
C ARG A 481 -23.46 -22.35 0.32
N ASN A 482 -23.91 -22.23 -0.92
CA ASN A 482 -24.46 -23.35 -1.70
C ASN A 482 -23.37 -24.34 -2.15
N ALA A 483 -22.15 -23.87 -2.42
CA ALA A 483 -21.01 -24.72 -2.78
C ALA A 483 -20.40 -25.47 -1.58
N ALA A 484 -20.54 -24.95 -0.37
CA ALA A 484 -19.97 -25.51 0.85
C ALA A 484 -20.73 -26.72 1.45
N GLY A 485 -21.81 -27.18 0.82
CA GLY A 485 -22.43 -28.48 1.08
C GLY A 485 -22.70 -28.79 2.56
N THR A 486 -23.49 -27.96 3.25
CA THR A 486 -24.04 -28.33 4.56
C THR A 486 -25.50 -28.74 4.40
N ASP A 487 -25.76 -30.04 4.53
CA ASP A 487 -27.08 -30.57 4.88
C ASP A 487 -27.45 -30.06 6.27
N GLY A 488 -28.24 -28.99 6.31
CA GLY A 488 -28.84 -28.43 7.52
C GLY A 488 -30.12 -27.69 7.13
N GLU A 489 -31.23 -28.07 7.75
CA GLU A 489 -32.61 -27.74 7.42
C GLU A 489 -32.86 -26.35 6.81
N PHE A 490 -33.58 -26.38 5.68
CA PHE A 490 -34.27 -25.24 5.08
C PHE A 490 -35.11 -24.51 6.12
N VAL A 491 -34.68 -23.31 6.51
CA VAL A 491 -35.58 -22.24 6.94
C VAL A 491 -35.54 -21.16 5.88
N SER A 492 -36.49 -21.24 4.96
CA SER A 492 -36.80 -20.17 4.01
C SER A 492 -37.20 -18.92 4.80
N ARG A 493 -36.24 -18.05 5.10
CA ARG A 493 -36.55 -16.64 5.38
C ARG A 493 -36.65 -15.94 4.05
N THR A 494 -37.84 -16.05 3.47
CA THR A 494 -38.34 -15.10 2.49
C THR A 494 -38.15 -13.72 3.12
N LEU A 495 -37.24 -12.91 2.56
CA LEU A 495 -37.25 -11.47 2.78
C LEU A 495 -38.61 -11.00 2.26
N GLU A 496 -39.55 -10.78 3.17
CA GLU A 496 -40.77 -10.06 2.86
C GLU A 496 -40.35 -8.70 2.32
N ARG A 497 -40.51 -8.53 1.00
CA ARG A 497 -40.78 -7.24 0.40
C ARG A 497 -41.94 -6.63 1.17
N SER A 498 -41.66 -5.67 2.04
CA SER A 498 -42.70 -4.81 2.58
C SER A 498 -43.21 -3.91 1.46
N HIS A 499 -44.21 -4.43 0.75
CA HIS A 499 -45.16 -3.61 0.03
C HIS A 499 -45.99 -2.83 1.05
N ASP A 500 -45.97 -1.52 0.91
CA ASP A 500 -46.96 -0.60 1.46
C ASP A 500 -48.39 -1.13 1.27
N ALA A 501 -49.17 -1.22 2.36
CA ALA A 501 -50.61 -0.86 2.48
C ALA A 501 -51.09 -1.07 3.95
N PRO A 502 -52.26 -0.56 4.40
CA PRO A 502 -52.35 0.53 5.37
C PRO A 502 -53.00 0.16 6.73
N GLY A 503 -52.60 0.89 7.79
CA GLY A 503 -53.48 1.21 8.94
C GLY A 503 -53.39 0.30 10.16
N THR A 504 -52.73 0.79 11.22
CA THR A 504 -53.37 0.98 12.53
C THR A 504 -52.76 2.22 13.19
N ASP A 505 -53.59 3.24 13.31
CA ASP A 505 -53.26 4.57 13.80
C ASP A 505 -52.84 4.55 15.28
N ILE A 506 -51.54 4.78 15.53
CA ILE A 506 -51.14 5.62 16.66
C ILE A 506 -51.11 7.03 16.09
N VAL A 507 -52.07 7.85 16.52
CA VAL A 507 -52.25 9.24 16.12
C VAL A 507 -50.90 9.96 16.07
N ALA A 508 -50.36 10.07 14.87
CA ALA A 508 -49.21 10.89 14.57
C ALA A 508 -49.66 12.34 14.71
N SER A 509 -49.14 13.02 15.73
CA SER A 509 -49.19 14.47 15.82
C SER A 509 -48.64 15.07 14.53
N SER A 510 -49.53 15.67 13.75
CA SER A 510 -49.36 16.26 12.42
C SER A 510 -48.64 17.62 12.42
N ALA A 511 -47.68 17.82 13.32
CA ALA A 511 -46.78 18.98 13.24
C ALA A 511 -45.53 18.58 12.44
N PRO A 512 -45.09 19.36 11.43
CA PRO A 512 -43.81 19.13 10.79
C PRO A 512 -42.73 19.13 11.89
N GLN A 513 -41.97 18.04 11.97
CA GLN A 513 -40.86 17.95 12.91
C GLN A 513 -39.87 19.07 12.58
N PRO A 514 -39.48 19.90 13.56
CA PRO A 514 -38.46 20.91 13.32
C PRO A 514 -37.16 20.22 12.90
N GLN A 515 -36.62 20.60 11.75
CA GLN A 515 -35.34 20.08 11.28
C GLN A 515 -34.23 20.88 11.97
N LEU A 516 -33.58 20.25 12.96
CA LEU A 516 -32.40 20.82 13.59
C LEU A 516 -31.14 20.42 12.81
N LEU A 517 -30.43 21.41 12.29
CA LEU A 517 -29.15 21.25 11.63
C LEU A 517 -28.04 21.64 12.61
N ILE A 518 -27.07 20.74 12.78
CA ILE A 518 -25.92 20.94 13.66
C ILE A 518 -24.66 21.01 12.80
N ARG A 519 -23.86 22.06 12.98
CA ARG A 519 -22.57 22.21 12.29
C ARG A 519 -21.47 22.58 13.27
N PHE A 520 -20.27 22.09 13.02
CA PHE A 520 -19.07 22.49 13.75
C PHE A 520 -18.18 23.33 12.84
N GLU A 521 -17.65 24.42 13.37
CA GLU A 521 -16.68 25.27 12.69
C GLU A 521 -15.46 25.47 13.58
N GLU A 522 -14.28 25.28 13.01
CA GLU A 522 -13.01 25.56 13.68
C GLU A 522 -12.76 27.08 13.68
N VAL A 523 -12.52 27.66 14.85
CA VAL A 523 -12.29 29.11 15.00
C VAL A 523 -10.92 29.50 14.46
N SER A 524 -9.94 28.61 14.63
CA SER A 524 -8.59 28.72 14.12
C SER A 524 -8.05 27.33 13.80
N LYS A 525 -7.03 27.25 12.94
CA LYS A 525 -6.34 25.99 12.64
C LYS A 525 -5.87 25.32 13.93
N PRO A 526 -6.32 24.08 14.24
CA PRO A 526 -5.90 23.36 15.42
C PRO A 526 -4.42 22.95 15.33
N GLU A 527 -3.63 23.27 16.35
CA GLU A 527 -2.19 23.01 16.42
C GLU A 527 -1.82 22.31 17.72
N ASN A 528 -0.91 21.35 17.64
CA ASN A 528 -0.41 20.65 18.81
C ASN A 528 0.43 21.59 19.67
N GLY A 529 0.11 21.67 20.97
CA GLY A 529 0.72 22.62 21.91
C GLY A 529 -0.12 23.88 22.17
N LYS A 530 -1.24 24.08 21.46
CA LYS A 530 -2.15 25.23 21.64
C LYS A 530 -3.56 24.78 22.02
N ASP A 531 -4.34 25.67 22.60
CA ASP A 531 -5.76 25.40 22.86
C ASP A 531 -6.53 25.22 21.53
N VAL A 532 -7.46 24.27 21.50
CA VAL A 532 -8.32 24.04 20.35
C VAL A 532 -9.62 24.81 20.56
N SER A 533 -9.96 25.68 19.62
CA SER A 533 -11.18 26.50 19.66
C SER A 533 -12.10 26.18 18.50
N LEU A 534 -13.32 25.80 18.81
CA LEU A 534 -14.39 25.45 17.87
C LEU A 534 -15.65 26.22 18.25
N LYS A 535 -16.62 26.26 17.35
CA LYS A 535 -17.99 26.67 17.66
C LYS A 535 -18.96 25.67 17.04
N MET A 536 -19.99 25.32 17.79
CA MET A 536 -21.13 24.56 17.29
C MET A 536 -22.25 25.54 16.93
N ILE A 537 -22.81 25.40 15.74
CA ILE A 537 -23.91 26.21 15.23
C ILE A 537 -25.13 25.30 15.14
N LEU A 538 -26.20 25.70 15.82
CA LEU A 538 -27.51 25.07 15.77
C LEU A 538 -28.44 25.95 14.95
N SER A 539 -28.98 25.40 13.87
CA SER A 539 -29.96 26.05 12.99
C SER A 539 -31.26 25.24 13.00
N ASN A 540 -32.40 25.90 13.17
CA ASN A 540 -33.71 25.28 13.29
C ASN A 540 -34.73 26.08 12.47
N ASP A 541 -35.59 25.38 11.74
CA ASP A 541 -36.70 25.95 10.97
C ASP A 541 -37.97 26.19 11.80
N SER A 542 -37.95 25.87 13.10
CA SER A 542 -39.11 26.05 13.96
C SER A 542 -39.54 27.51 14.09
N SER A 543 -40.84 27.74 13.93
CA SER A 543 -41.50 29.02 14.21
C SER A 543 -41.68 29.31 15.71
N PHE A 544 -41.31 28.38 16.59
CA PHE A 544 -41.48 28.50 18.04
C PHE A 544 -40.14 28.45 18.77
N THR A 545 -40.08 29.15 19.89
CA THR A 545 -38.94 29.06 20.80
C THR A 545 -38.87 27.66 21.38
N ARG A 546 -37.68 27.05 21.36
CA ARG A 546 -37.41 25.72 21.91
C ARG A 546 -36.27 25.76 22.91
N THR A 547 -36.27 24.81 23.82
CA THR A 547 -35.19 24.60 24.79
C THR A 547 -34.60 23.23 24.54
N PHE A 548 -33.30 23.20 24.28
CA PHE A 548 -32.57 21.98 24.01
C PHE A 548 -31.61 21.67 25.15
N SER A 549 -31.50 20.39 25.51
CA SER A 549 -30.33 19.89 26.23
C SER A 549 -29.24 19.57 25.21
N VAL A 550 -28.05 20.14 25.40
CA VAL A 550 -26.91 20.02 24.50
C VAL A 550 -25.78 19.33 25.25
N ASN A 551 -25.51 18.08 24.89
CA ASN A 551 -24.42 17.27 25.43
C ASN A 551 -23.26 17.25 24.43
N ILE A 552 -22.15 17.91 24.76
CA ILE A 552 -20.94 17.93 23.95
C ILE A 552 -19.89 17.02 24.59
N SER A 553 -19.32 16.11 23.81
CA SER A 553 -18.20 15.26 24.22
C SER A 553 -17.01 15.47 23.30
N VAL A 554 -15.82 15.46 23.89
CA VAL A 554 -14.54 15.50 23.17
C VAL A 554 -13.74 14.27 23.56
N GLN A 555 -13.42 13.42 22.60
CA GLN A 555 -12.62 12.20 22.80
C GLN A 555 -11.32 12.27 22.00
N ALA A 556 -10.22 11.85 22.60
CA ALA A 556 -8.99 11.58 21.88
C ALA A 556 -9.19 10.31 21.04
N MET A 557 -8.72 10.33 19.80
CA MET A 557 -8.90 9.24 18.85
C MET A 557 -7.55 8.71 18.37
N LYS A 558 -7.40 7.39 18.38
CA LYS A 558 -6.33 6.72 17.63
C LYS A 558 -6.52 7.01 16.15
N TYR A 559 -5.44 6.97 15.38
CA TYR A 559 -5.55 7.25 13.95
C TYR A 559 -6.40 6.23 13.18
N THR A 560 -6.59 5.03 13.76
CA THR A 560 -7.52 4.00 13.27
C THR A 560 -8.99 4.30 13.55
N GLY A 561 -9.30 5.46 14.11
CA GLY A 561 -10.67 5.87 14.42
C GLY A 561 -11.24 5.26 15.70
N GLN A 562 -10.44 4.54 16.50
CA GLN A 562 -10.86 4.00 17.80
C GLN A 562 -10.68 5.03 18.93
N PRO A 563 -11.63 5.16 19.89
CA PRO A 563 -11.46 6.04 21.04
C PRO A 563 -10.24 5.66 21.89
N ALA A 564 -9.43 6.65 22.28
CA ALA A 564 -8.30 6.50 23.18
C ALA A 564 -8.62 6.98 24.61
N GLY A 565 -9.54 7.94 24.75
CA GLY A 565 -10.00 8.44 26.05
C GLY A 565 -10.90 9.66 25.92
N ASN A 566 -11.76 9.88 26.92
CA ASN A 566 -12.60 11.08 27.00
C ASN A 566 -11.79 12.25 27.58
N ILE A 567 -11.75 13.38 26.86
CA ILE A 567 -11.05 14.61 27.25
C ILE A 567 -11.97 15.52 28.05
N GLN A 568 -13.18 15.76 27.53
CA GLN A 568 -14.14 16.71 28.09
C GLN A 568 -15.57 16.27 27.77
N THR A 569 -16.48 16.52 28.72
CA THR A 569 -17.93 16.41 28.51
C THR A 569 -18.59 17.62 29.14
N GLU A 570 -19.52 18.24 28.42
CA GLU A 570 -20.27 19.40 28.86
C GLU A 570 -21.75 19.23 28.53
N VAL A 571 -22.61 19.59 29.47
CA VAL A 571 -24.06 19.54 29.31
C VAL A 571 -24.61 20.93 29.61
N THR A 572 -25.32 21.52 28.65
CA THR A 572 -25.95 22.83 28.82
C THR A 572 -27.37 22.82 28.32
N GLU A 573 -28.25 23.56 29.00
CA GLU A 573 -29.58 23.87 28.47
C GLU A 573 -29.51 25.17 27.67
N GLN A 574 -30.06 25.12 26.47
CA GLN A 574 -29.91 26.18 25.50
C GLN A 574 -31.27 26.56 24.92
N LYS A 575 -31.60 27.85 25.02
CA LYS A 575 -32.84 28.39 24.48
C LYS A 575 -32.61 28.94 23.09
N MET A 576 -33.32 28.38 22.11
CA MET A 576 -33.24 28.77 20.72
C MET A 576 -34.48 29.57 20.31
N LEU A 577 -34.25 30.73 19.70
CA LEU A 577 -35.32 31.61 19.20
C LEU A 577 -35.67 31.24 17.74
N PRO A 578 -36.93 31.44 17.31
CA PRO A 578 -37.36 31.17 15.94
C PRO A 578 -36.49 31.90 14.90
N GLY A 579 -36.06 31.17 13.86
CA GLY A 579 -35.31 31.73 12.73
C GLY A 579 -33.94 32.33 13.09
N LYS A 580 -33.40 32.06 14.28
CA LYS A 580 -32.06 32.50 14.69
C LYS A 580 -31.17 31.31 14.97
N ASP A 581 -29.97 31.34 14.40
CA ASP A 581 -28.92 30.39 14.74
C ASP A 581 -28.44 30.63 16.18
N LEU A 582 -28.17 29.53 16.88
CA LEU A 582 -27.51 29.55 18.18
C LEU A 582 -26.07 29.08 18.02
N VAL A 583 -25.13 29.86 18.54
CA VAL A 583 -23.70 29.57 18.48
C VAL A 583 -23.20 29.23 19.89
N ILE A 584 -22.60 28.05 20.04
CA ILE A 584 -22.06 27.55 21.30
C ILE A 584 -20.54 27.40 21.14
N PRO A 585 -19.72 28.18 21.86
CA PRO A 585 -18.27 28.06 21.79
C PRO A 585 -17.81 26.77 22.49
N ILE A 586 -16.81 26.11 21.91
CA ILE A 586 -16.18 24.91 22.48
C ILE A 586 -14.69 25.19 22.57
N LEU A 587 -14.16 25.21 23.79
CA LEU A 587 -12.73 25.38 24.07
C LEU A 587 -12.20 24.09 24.68
N VAL A 588 -11.14 23.54 24.08
CA VAL A 588 -10.41 22.37 24.59
C VAL A 588 -8.98 22.79 24.92
N PRO A 589 -8.68 23.07 26.20
CA PRO A 589 -7.34 23.54 26.60
C PRO A 589 -6.25 22.49 26.39
N PHE A 590 -5.04 22.92 26.00
CA PHE A 590 -3.86 22.04 25.89
C PHE A 590 -3.58 21.29 27.19
N SER A 591 -3.73 21.97 28.33
CA SER A 591 -3.57 21.39 29.67
C SER A 591 -4.52 20.21 29.93
N THR A 592 -5.66 20.13 29.25
CA THR A 592 -6.63 19.03 29.40
C THR A 592 -6.34 17.88 28.45
N TYR A 593 -6.02 18.18 27.18
CA TYR A 593 -5.92 17.15 26.14
C TYR A 593 -4.52 16.54 25.98
N HIS A 594 -3.44 17.24 26.36
CA HIS A 594 -2.06 16.85 25.99
C HIS A 594 -1.74 15.40 26.36
N LYS A 595 -2.13 14.94 27.56
CA LYS A 595 -1.87 13.58 28.06
C LYS A 595 -2.46 12.49 27.17
N TYR A 596 -3.58 12.74 26.50
CA TYR A 596 -4.21 11.80 25.57
C TYR A 596 -3.63 11.91 24.15
N MET A 597 -3.17 13.11 23.78
CA MET A 597 -2.65 13.41 22.43
C MET A 597 -1.17 13.07 22.23
N ILE A 598 -0.45 12.63 23.27
CA ILE A 598 0.87 11.98 23.10
C ILE A 598 0.75 10.79 22.13
N GLN A 599 -0.35 10.04 22.24
CA GLN A 599 -0.55 8.76 21.56
C GLN A 599 -1.66 8.81 20.50
N SER A 600 -2.39 9.93 20.45
CA SER A 600 -3.53 10.15 19.55
C SER A 600 -3.16 11.21 18.53
N LYS A 601 -3.72 11.13 17.32
CA LYS A 601 -3.44 12.10 16.24
C LYS A 601 -4.62 13.00 15.92
N THR A 602 -5.80 12.62 16.39
CA THR A 602 -7.05 13.38 16.21
C THR A 602 -7.87 13.38 17.49
N MET A 603 -8.82 14.30 17.57
CA MET A 603 -9.91 14.25 18.55
C MET A 603 -11.25 14.27 17.82
N ALA A 604 -12.25 13.58 18.36
CA ALA A 604 -13.62 13.62 17.90
C ALA A 604 -14.43 14.51 18.84
N VAL A 605 -15.19 15.43 18.26
CA VAL A 605 -16.16 16.26 18.95
C VAL A 605 -17.53 15.81 18.51
N SER A 606 -18.37 15.42 19.45
CA SER A 606 -19.74 14.95 19.21
C SER A 606 -20.72 15.76 20.03
N ALA A 607 -21.89 16.00 19.47
CA ALA A 607 -22.99 16.66 20.15
C ALA A 607 -24.26 15.81 20.03
N VAL A 608 -24.85 15.46 21.17
CA VAL A 608 -26.21 14.94 21.26
C VAL A 608 -27.10 16.07 21.74
N VAL A 609 -28.11 16.41 20.93
CA VAL A 609 -29.04 17.49 21.21
C VAL A 609 -30.45 16.93 21.36
N THR A 610 -31.08 17.14 22.51
CA THR A 610 -32.42 16.65 22.81
C THR A 610 -33.37 17.82 23.06
N ASP A 611 -34.51 17.84 22.37
CA ASP A 611 -35.59 18.81 22.60
C ASP A 611 -36.26 18.52 23.95
N LEU A 612 -36.19 19.45 24.90
CA LEU A 612 -36.79 19.26 26.24
C LEU A 612 -38.31 19.37 26.22
N GLN A 613 -38.91 19.93 25.16
CA GLN A 613 -40.35 19.92 24.96
C GLN A 613 -40.84 18.64 24.28
N ASN A 614 -39.96 17.87 23.64
CA ASN A 614 -40.27 16.57 23.05
C ASN A 614 -39.01 15.69 22.98
N GLU A 615 -38.76 14.89 24.02
CA GLU A 615 -37.55 14.07 24.14
C GLU A 615 -37.35 13.04 23.02
N TYR A 616 -38.41 12.71 22.27
CA TYR A 616 -38.29 11.86 21.07
C TYR A 616 -37.50 12.53 19.94
N ASN A 617 -37.38 13.86 19.95
CA ASN A 617 -36.55 14.61 19.03
C ASN A 617 -35.12 14.71 19.59
N THR A 618 -34.30 13.73 19.22
CA THR A 618 -32.86 13.73 19.52
C THR A 618 -32.05 13.73 18.24
N TYR A 619 -31.03 14.58 18.21
CA TYR A 619 -30.15 14.80 17.07
C TYR A 619 -28.72 14.49 17.48
N LEU A 620 -27.91 14.03 16.54
CA LEU A 620 -26.50 13.71 16.74
C LEU A 620 -25.69 14.33 15.60
N ALA A 621 -24.59 14.97 15.95
CA ALA A 621 -23.56 15.34 14.99
C ALA A 621 -22.18 15.03 15.56
N ALA A 622 -21.24 14.70 14.68
CA ALA A 622 -19.87 14.45 15.04
C ALA A 622 -18.94 15.17 14.05
N HIS A 623 -17.83 15.65 14.57
CA HIS A 623 -16.78 16.32 13.81
C HIS A 623 -15.42 15.83 14.28
N ARG A 624 -14.49 15.66 13.34
CA ARG A 624 -13.14 15.18 13.65
C ARG A 624 -12.14 16.31 13.46
N VAL A 625 -11.36 16.56 14.50
CA VAL A 625 -10.35 17.61 14.57
C VAL A 625 -8.96 16.98 14.46
N VAL A 626 -8.13 17.52 13.57
CA VAL A 626 -6.75 17.08 13.34
C VAL A 626 -5.81 18.18 13.78
N LEU A 627 -4.87 17.84 14.67
CA LEU A 627 -3.87 18.79 15.14
C LEU A 627 -2.69 18.84 14.17
N ALA A 628 -2.35 20.02 13.69
CA ALA A 628 -1.11 20.23 12.96
C ALA A 628 0.09 20.18 13.92
N ASN A 629 1.17 19.51 13.51
CA ASN A 629 2.42 19.53 14.27
C ASN A 629 3.17 20.85 14.03
N PRO A 630 3.94 21.33 15.02
CA PRO A 630 4.85 22.45 14.81
C PRO A 630 5.87 22.12 13.70
N PRO A 631 6.26 23.11 12.88
CA PRO A 631 7.19 22.89 11.80
C PRO A 631 8.62 22.67 12.31
N ILE A 632 9.39 21.89 11.55
CA ILE A 632 10.85 21.81 11.62
C ILE A 632 11.36 22.39 10.30
N SER A 633 12.29 23.35 10.35
CA SER A 633 12.94 23.89 9.16
C SER A 633 14.34 23.33 9.02
N ILE A 634 14.72 23.03 7.78
CA ILE A 634 16.07 22.58 7.40
C ILE A 634 16.61 23.55 6.36
N THR A 635 17.79 24.11 6.60
CA THR A 635 18.46 25.06 5.71
C THR A 635 19.87 24.60 5.44
N VAL A 636 20.19 24.33 4.18
CA VAL A 636 21.55 23.97 3.74
C VAL A 636 22.33 25.25 3.41
N SER A 637 23.55 25.34 3.91
CA SER A 637 24.45 26.47 3.68
C SER A 637 25.38 26.21 2.50
N GLY A 638 25.43 27.14 1.55
CA GLY A 638 26.34 27.05 0.39
C GLY A 638 25.83 26.13 -0.73
N GLU A 639 26.72 25.80 -1.67
CA GLU A 639 26.46 24.82 -2.73
C GLU A 639 26.76 23.40 -2.23
N SER A 640 25.90 22.43 -2.56
CA SER A 640 26.14 21.01 -2.28
C SER A 640 26.81 20.34 -3.48
N ARG A 641 27.91 19.59 -3.24
CA ARG A 641 28.67 18.88 -4.27
C ARG A 641 28.93 17.43 -3.86
N VAL A 642 28.96 16.53 -4.83
CA VAL A 642 29.23 15.11 -4.60
C VAL A 642 30.63 14.95 -4.01
N ASN A 643 30.76 14.13 -2.97
CA ASN A 643 32.01 13.89 -2.22
C ASN A 643 32.59 15.13 -1.52
N GLU A 644 31.80 16.17 -1.27
CA GLU A 644 32.18 17.31 -0.45
C GLU A 644 31.28 17.40 0.80
N GLU A 645 31.84 17.88 1.92
CA GLU A 645 31.07 18.09 3.15
C GLU A 645 30.06 19.23 2.96
N MET A 646 28.85 19.05 3.50
CA MET A 646 27.80 20.07 3.53
C MET A 646 27.36 20.37 4.96
N THR A 647 26.95 21.61 5.23
CA THR A 647 26.39 22.01 6.52
C THR A 647 24.90 22.30 6.37
N ALA A 648 24.08 21.65 7.19
CA ALA A 648 22.65 21.92 7.31
C ALA A 648 22.30 22.40 8.73
N GLU A 649 21.52 23.47 8.82
CA GLU A 649 20.94 23.96 10.07
C GLU A 649 19.51 23.44 10.19
N MET A 650 19.17 22.90 11.37
CA MET A 650 17.82 22.43 11.70
C MET A 650 17.27 23.23 12.86
N VAL A 651 16.08 23.81 12.68
CA VAL A 651 15.44 24.65 13.69
C VAL A 651 14.06 24.09 14.03
N PHE A 652 13.83 23.93 15.32
CA PHE A 652 12.54 23.57 15.90
C PHE A 652 12.20 24.54 17.03
N MET A 653 11.01 25.12 16.99
CA MET A 653 10.52 26.05 18.02
C MET A 653 9.58 25.31 18.95
N ASN A 654 9.91 25.25 20.24
CA ASN A 654 9.06 24.63 21.26
C ASN A 654 7.70 25.33 21.32
N PRO A 655 6.58 24.66 20.98
CA PRO A 655 5.26 25.29 20.93
C PRO A 655 4.60 25.44 22.31
N VAL A 656 5.15 24.82 23.36
CA VAL A 656 4.58 24.80 24.70
C VAL A 656 5.39 25.63 25.70
N ASN A 657 4.77 26.00 26.81
CA ASN A 657 5.42 26.80 27.86
C ASN A 657 6.33 25.96 28.78
N GLU A 658 6.32 24.64 28.65
CA GLU A 658 7.19 23.72 29.37
C GLU A 658 8.49 23.41 28.60
N THR A 659 9.61 23.25 29.31
CA THR A 659 10.86 22.79 28.70
C THR A 659 10.75 21.34 28.24
N LEU A 660 10.90 21.09 26.93
CA LEU A 660 11.03 19.74 26.38
C LEU A 660 12.33 19.09 26.84
N ARG A 661 12.27 17.81 27.22
CA ARG A 661 13.40 17.02 27.73
C ARG A 661 13.59 15.78 26.87
N ASN A 662 14.80 15.20 26.88
CA ASN A 662 15.15 14.00 26.11
C ASN A 662 14.86 14.17 24.61
N CYS A 663 15.15 15.35 24.06
CA CYS A 663 15.02 15.60 22.64
C CYS A 663 16.07 14.78 21.89
N SER A 664 15.70 14.23 20.75
CA SER A 664 16.63 13.57 19.84
C SER A 664 16.24 13.92 18.42
N LEU A 665 17.25 14.08 17.58
CA LEU A 665 17.10 14.37 16.17
C LEU A 665 17.77 13.26 15.37
N SER A 666 16.99 12.56 14.54
CA SER A 666 17.50 11.52 13.63
C SER A 666 17.47 12.03 12.19
N LEU A 667 18.59 11.84 11.48
CA LEU A 667 18.77 12.22 10.09
C LEU A 667 19.17 11.01 9.26
N SER A 668 18.62 10.91 8.06
CA SER A 668 19.02 9.96 7.04
C SER A 668 18.70 10.55 5.67
N GLY A 669 19.34 10.01 4.63
CA GLY A 669 19.04 10.34 3.24
C GLY A 669 19.99 9.65 2.29
N SER A 670 19.45 8.83 1.40
CA SER A 670 20.18 8.17 0.31
C SER A 670 20.98 9.18 -0.51
N GLY A 671 22.23 8.82 -0.78
CA GLY A 671 23.21 9.69 -1.45
C GLY A 671 23.73 10.89 -0.63
N LEU A 672 23.20 11.15 0.57
CA LEU A 672 23.64 12.25 1.44
C LEU A 672 24.35 11.77 2.72
N ILE A 673 23.80 10.76 3.40
CA ILE A 673 24.30 10.23 4.68
C ILE A 673 24.36 8.71 4.61
N ILE A 674 25.49 8.12 5.02
CA ILE A 674 25.62 6.66 5.10
C ILE A 674 24.88 6.15 6.35
N GLY A 675 23.64 5.70 6.16
CA GLY A 675 22.81 5.16 7.23
C GLY A 675 21.98 6.24 7.94
N GLU A 676 21.86 6.13 9.26
CA GLU A 676 21.12 7.07 10.10
C GLU A 676 22.06 7.66 11.16
N GLU A 677 22.06 8.98 11.29
CA GLU A 677 22.73 9.70 12.37
C GLU A 677 21.71 10.19 13.39
N THR A 678 22.05 10.12 14.68
CA THR A 678 21.18 10.62 15.76
C THR A 678 21.95 11.56 16.68
N VAL A 679 21.45 12.78 16.80
CA VAL A 679 21.92 13.82 17.72
C VAL A 679 21.00 13.86 18.95
N LYS A 680 21.56 13.93 20.16
CA LYS A 680 20.82 13.96 21.43
C LYS A 680 21.08 15.23 22.21
#